data_AF-A0A830EHD6-F1
#
_entry.id   AF-A0A830EHD6-F1
#
_cell.length_a   1.000
_cell.length_b   1.000
_cell.length_c   1.000
_cell.angle_alpha   90.00
_cell.angle_beta   90.00
_cell.angle_gamma   90.00
#
_symmetry.space_group_name_H-M   'P 1'
#
loop_
_entity.id
_entity.type
_entity.pdbx_description
1 polymer ?
#
loop_
_entity_poly.entity_id
_entity_poly.type
_entity_poly.pdbx_seq_one_letter_code
_entity_poly.pdbx_strand_id
1 'polypeptide(L)'
;MSIFVKYPADCGIFGVIRRSGADRVSGNLVVRAMETIRFRGAGLGSGFALLNNESMGLRVGVFVKEGFMKEAMDTMESLLKGQGIDTVDFRVRGRLGPVNDLEVRIFDHGGLGPGINDIINKLNDLLWEGKSGRIYYWGEHINVFKGVGYPSDIASVYNVERHYADLWIAHTRFPTNSPGYLPYWSHPFSVGDIAVVHNGELSSYGSHVNALLYGQGLSSFVGTDSEVAAYIMYYLVRNYGLNIEDAVKMLIGQPLKYVDDVRTRSLIRRFRWAVLDGPFAMIMGLYHNDDLYLVAMTDRFKLRPIVIGMDEDNYYVASEEIAIRAVSPDARVWTLEPGGYFIVSLKRGVVSWGRARDDIDLFFARRDFPKYVGRDAINAEGLGYKELNEEILRRILSGERVVRVINVNGQRYIGVNLPRHGIRDARVEIYGTPGNSLANLNNGVEFVIYGNAQDDVADTMHDGKIVIHGDARDVLGQALQGGEVFVRGNAGNRVGIQMREYRSKRPYLIIGGKVDDYLGEYMAGGVIMVLGIDALSKCNVQLVGKHVGNGMVGGRIYIRSKVLENRVGLTVPHVELRDFLEAATDEGLGQDEANRLLDIMMHSEHVRKNRIEYRELTEDEIRELGLVLHKFAVEFNIDETTINNLLNYKYSIITAD
;
A
#
# COMPACT_ATOMS: atom_id res chain seq x y z
N MET A 1 -23.77 -3.13 26.08
CA MET A 1 -22.81 -3.65 25.08
C MET A 1 -23.15 -3.04 23.73
N SER A 2 -22.50 -1.95 23.34
CA SER A 2 -22.63 -1.43 21.98
C SER A 2 -21.91 -2.38 21.05
N ILE A 3 -22.65 -3.04 20.17
CA ILE A 3 -22.08 -3.77 19.03
C ILE A 3 -21.43 -2.70 18.14
N PHE A 4 -20.14 -2.45 18.36
CA PHE A 4 -19.30 -1.76 17.41
C PHE A 4 -19.26 -2.64 16.17
N VAL A 5 -20.10 -2.30 15.19
CA VAL A 5 -20.00 -2.84 13.83
C VAL A 5 -18.64 -2.36 13.30
N LYS A 6 -17.62 -3.19 13.46
CA LYS A 6 -16.30 -3.00 12.84
C LYS A 6 -16.44 -3.43 11.38
N TYR A 7 -16.59 -2.44 10.50
CA TYR A 7 -16.59 -2.62 9.04
C TYR A 7 -15.21 -3.14 8.59
N PRO A 8 -15.11 -3.83 7.44
CA PRO A 8 -13.84 -4.40 6.97
C PRO A 8 -12.81 -3.28 6.84
N ALA A 9 -11.79 -3.32 7.69
CA ALA A 9 -10.74 -2.33 7.72
C ALA A 9 -9.40 -3.07 7.65
N ASP A 10 -8.49 -2.54 6.83
CA ASP A 10 -7.15 -3.10 6.63
C ASP A 10 -6.19 -2.53 7.68
N CYS A 11 -4.93 -2.99 7.77
CA CYS A 11 -3.96 -2.25 8.58
C CYS A 11 -3.66 -0.87 7.97
N GLY A 12 -3.22 0.06 8.81
CA GLY A 12 -2.66 1.35 8.39
C GLY A 12 -1.18 1.42 8.73
N ILE A 13 -0.36 1.79 7.75
CA ILE A 13 1.09 1.96 7.91
C ILE A 13 1.52 3.37 7.53
N PHE A 14 2.54 3.87 8.23
CA PHE A 14 3.17 5.16 7.95
C PHE A 14 4.67 5.07 8.19
N GLY A 15 5.45 5.77 7.38
CA GLY A 15 6.89 5.89 7.51
C GLY A 15 7.34 7.28 7.09
N VAL A 16 8.34 7.81 7.79
CA VAL A 16 8.94 9.09 7.46
C VAL A 16 10.42 9.07 7.76
N ILE A 17 11.22 9.60 6.85
CA ILE A 17 12.65 9.83 7.05
C ILE A 17 12.95 11.26 6.63
N ARG A 18 13.70 11.96 7.46
CA ARG A 18 14.14 13.31 7.12
C ARG A 18 15.13 13.28 5.95
N ARG A 19 15.25 14.41 5.27
CA ARG A 19 16.30 14.66 4.28
C ARG A 19 17.61 14.97 4.99
N SER A 20 18.72 14.73 4.29
CA SER A 20 20.04 15.12 4.79
C SER A 20 20.06 16.63 5.03
N GLY A 21 20.46 17.04 6.24
CA GLY A 21 20.49 18.45 6.66
C GLY A 21 19.19 18.99 7.26
N ALA A 22 18.06 18.29 7.12
CA ALA A 22 16.82 18.65 7.81
C ALA A 22 16.86 18.23 9.30
N ASP A 23 15.99 18.83 10.12
CA ASP A 23 15.83 18.50 11.53
C ASP A 23 15.27 17.09 11.74
N ARG A 24 15.53 16.52 12.92
CA ARG A 24 14.93 15.24 13.32
C ARG A 24 13.40 15.35 13.37
N VAL A 25 12.72 14.32 12.89
CA VAL A 25 11.26 14.26 12.85
C VAL A 25 10.71 14.05 14.26
N SER A 26 9.80 14.93 14.67
CA SER A 26 9.10 14.82 15.95
C SER A 26 8.10 13.65 15.95
N GLY A 27 8.05 12.89 17.05
CA GLY A 27 7.04 11.85 17.23
C GLY A 27 5.60 12.38 17.21
N ASN A 28 5.37 13.65 17.58
CA ASN A 28 4.04 14.28 17.48
C ASN A 28 3.54 14.32 16.02
N LEU A 29 4.44 14.55 15.07
CA LEU A 29 4.12 14.51 13.65
C LEU A 29 3.62 13.10 13.26
N VAL A 30 4.34 12.06 13.70
CA VAL A 30 4.01 10.67 13.40
C VAL A 30 2.68 10.25 14.02
N VAL A 31 2.41 10.67 15.27
CA VAL A 31 1.14 10.40 15.95
C VAL A 31 -0.03 11.03 15.20
N ARG A 32 0.12 12.31 14.78
CA ARG A 32 -0.90 12.99 13.97
C ARG A 32 -1.20 12.28 12.65
N ALA A 33 -0.17 11.85 11.93
CA ALA A 33 -0.32 11.09 10.68
C ALA A 33 -1.04 9.74 10.91
N MET A 34 -0.70 9.04 11.99
CA MET A 34 -1.34 7.76 12.32
C MET A 34 -2.79 7.91 12.77
N GLU A 35 -3.14 8.99 13.47
CA GLU A 35 -4.51 9.23 13.92
C GLU A 35 -5.48 9.44 12.75
N THR A 36 -5.03 9.99 11.61
CA THR A 36 -5.91 10.14 10.43
C THR A 36 -6.27 8.81 9.78
N ILE A 37 -5.42 7.79 9.93
CA ILE A 37 -5.66 6.43 9.42
C ILE A 37 -5.99 5.43 10.53
N ARG A 38 -6.29 5.89 11.77
CA ARG A 38 -6.51 5.00 12.92
C ARG A 38 -7.61 3.97 12.71
N PHE A 39 -8.65 4.33 11.96
CA PHE A 39 -9.84 3.53 11.68
C PHE A 39 -9.62 2.47 10.59
N ARG A 40 -8.45 2.45 9.95
CA ARG A 40 -7.95 1.24 9.29
C ARG A 40 -7.79 0.12 10.35
N GLY A 41 -7.20 0.46 11.50
CA GLY A 41 -7.08 -0.49 12.61
C GLY A 41 -8.37 -0.70 13.41
N ALA A 42 -8.39 -1.81 14.15
CA ALA A 42 -9.46 -2.21 15.06
C ALA A 42 -9.20 -1.83 16.53
N GLY A 43 -8.12 -1.08 16.82
CA GLY A 43 -7.66 -0.83 18.19
C GLY A 43 -7.07 -2.06 18.90
N LEU A 44 -6.72 -3.11 18.12
CA LEU A 44 -6.18 -4.38 18.63
C LEU A 44 -4.66 -4.49 18.44
N GLY A 45 -3.99 -3.34 18.32
CA GLY A 45 -2.55 -3.26 18.15
C GLY A 45 -2.15 -1.99 17.43
N SER A 46 -1.26 -1.22 18.04
CA SER A 46 -0.60 -0.09 17.40
C SER A 46 0.84 0.01 17.89
N GLY A 47 1.67 0.73 17.15
CA GLY A 47 3.02 1.00 17.59
C GLY A 47 3.81 1.88 16.65
N PHE A 48 5.00 2.23 17.13
CA PHE A 48 5.95 3.13 16.54
C PHE A 48 7.35 2.53 16.71
N ALA A 49 8.19 2.66 15.71
CA ALA A 49 9.62 2.43 15.83
C ALA A 49 10.34 3.70 15.36
N LEU A 50 11.31 4.13 16.15
CA LEU A 50 12.22 5.19 15.78
C LEU A 50 13.60 4.61 15.50
N LEU A 51 14.31 5.21 14.54
CA LEU A 51 15.68 4.88 14.22
C LEU A 51 16.53 6.15 14.08
N ASN A 52 17.77 6.08 14.56
CA ASN A 52 18.76 7.16 14.49
C ASN A 52 20.07 6.69 13.88
N ASN A 53 20.74 7.54 13.13
CA ASN A 53 22.06 7.21 12.58
C ASN A 53 23.11 7.10 13.70
N GLU A 54 22.93 7.84 14.79
CA GLU A 54 23.73 7.72 16.00
C GLU A 54 23.29 6.48 16.81
N SER A 55 24.27 5.72 17.31
CA SER A 55 24.00 4.60 18.22
C SER A 55 23.41 5.12 19.52
N MET A 56 22.34 4.46 19.97
CA MET A 56 21.67 4.68 21.24
C MET A 56 22.11 3.66 22.32
N GLY A 57 23.17 2.89 22.02
CA GLY A 57 23.60 1.72 22.78
C GLY A 57 22.72 0.50 22.54
N LEU A 58 23.26 -0.70 22.76
CA LEU A 58 22.50 -1.94 22.58
C LEU A 58 21.35 -2.04 23.58
N ARG A 59 20.13 -2.09 23.05
CA ARG A 59 18.89 -2.18 23.79
C ARG A 59 18.14 -3.44 23.41
N VAL A 60 17.44 -4.02 24.38
CA VAL A 60 16.57 -5.19 24.20
C VAL A 60 15.23 -4.90 24.85
N GLY A 61 14.16 -4.94 24.09
CA GLY A 61 12.80 -4.80 24.61
C GLY A 61 12.15 -6.14 24.87
N VAL A 62 11.66 -6.31 26.09
CA VAL A 62 11.10 -7.57 26.56
C VAL A 62 9.72 -7.31 27.14
N PHE A 63 8.73 -7.98 26.58
CA PHE A 63 7.42 -8.07 27.18
C PHE A 63 7.42 -9.20 28.20
N VAL A 64 7.17 -8.87 29.46
CA VAL A 64 7.19 -9.82 30.58
C VAL A 64 5.80 -9.91 31.19
N LYS A 65 5.30 -11.13 31.36
CA LYS A 65 3.98 -11.37 31.95
C LYS A 65 3.96 -10.90 33.41
N GLU A 66 2.84 -10.31 33.83
CA GLU A 66 2.65 -9.93 35.23
C GLU A 66 2.84 -11.14 36.16
N GLY A 67 3.61 -10.94 37.23
CA GLY A 67 4.02 -12.00 38.17
C GLY A 67 5.33 -12.72 37.82
N PHE A 68 5.86 -12.57 36.60
CA PHE A 68 7.06 -13.28 36.12
C PHE A 68 8.31 -12.39 35.99
N MET A 69 8.25 -11.14 36.46
CA MET A 69 9.35 -10.16 36.34
C MET A 69 10.68 -10.69 36.88
N LYS A 70 10.68 -11.23 38.10
CA LYS A 70 11.90 -11.76 38.73
C LYS A 70 12.49 -12.92 37.94
N GLU A 71 11.65 -13.90 37.57
CA GLU A 71 12.09 -15.08 36.80
C GLU A 71 12.69 -14.67 35.44
N ALA A 72 12.03 -13.78 34.71
CA ALA A 72 12.52 -13.30 33.43
C ALA A 72 13.87 -12.56 33.56
N MET A 73 14.01 -11.70 34.59
CA MET A 73 15.27 -11.00 34.87
C MET A 73 16.38 -11.97 35.24
N ASP A 74 16.12 -12.95 36.13
CA ASP A 74 17.07 -13.97 36.55
C ASP A 74 17.53 -14.84 35.35
N THR A 75 16.61 -15.25 34.47
CA THR A 75 16.93 -15.97 33.22
C THR A 75 17.85 -15.15 32.32
N MET A 76 17.53 -13.89 32.09
CA MET A 76 18.33 -13.00 31.24
C MET A 76 19.72 -12.75 31.82
N GLU A 77 19.81 -12.40 33.10
CA GLU A 77 21.09 -12.19 33.78
C GLU A 77 21.96 -13.44 33.75
N SER A 78 21.39 -14.61 34.06
CA SER A 78 22.14 -15.85 34.09
C SER A 78 22.73 -16.20 32.72
N LEU A 79 21.98 -16.05 31.64
CA LEU A 79 22.49 -16.35 30.30
C LEU A 79 23.53 -15.31 29.87
N LEU A 80 23.25 -14.02 30.07
CA LEU A 80 24.16 -12.93 29.69
C LEU A 80 25.48 -13.03 30.44
N LYS A 81 25.47 -13.23 31.77
CA LYS A 81 26.68 -13.49 32.58
C LYS A 81 27.42 -14.74 32.10
N GLY A 82 26.69 -15.81 31.76
CA GLY A 82 27.27 -17.03 31.19
C GLY A 82 27.95 -16.83 29.82
N GLN A 83 27.66 -15.73 29.12
CA GLN A 83 28.31 -15.33 27.88
C GLN A 83 29.36 -14.21 28.09
N GLY A 84 29.70 -13.87 29.35
CA GLY A 84 30.66 -12.83 29.69
C GLY A 84 30.12 -11.40 29.60
N ILE A 85 28.79 -11.22 29.63
CA ILE A 85 28.13 -9.91 29.63
C ILE A 85 27.68 -9.59 31.06
N ASP A 86 28.47 -8.79 31.76
CA ASP A 86 28.30 -8.55 33.21
C ASP A 86 27.46 -7.30 33.55
N THR A 87 27.33 -6.35 32.63
CA THR A 87 26.67 -5.05 32.91
C THR A 87 25.37 -4.88 32.14
N VAL A 88 24.24 -5.06 32.84
CA VAL A 88 22.89 -4.83 32.34
C VAL A 88 22.13 -3.84 33.22
N ASP A 89 21.38 -2.92 32.61
CA ASP A 89 20.41 -2.06 33.29
C ASP A 89 19.00 -2.46 32.87
N PHE A 90 18.11 -2.61 33.85
CA PHE A 90 16.73 -3.01 33.64
C PHE A 90 15.79 -1.86 33.97
N ARG A 91 14.98 -1.46 33.00
CA ARG A 91 14.03 -0.36 33.15
C ARG A 91 12.64 -0.75 32.67
N VAL A 92 11.64 -0.68 33.55
CA VAL A 92 10.24 -0.78 33.14
C VAL A 92 9.84 0.51 32.41
N ARG A 93 9.40 0.40 31.15
CA ARG A 93 8.98 1.52 30.31
C ARG A 93 7.48 1.78 30.35
N GLY A 94 6.68 0.75 30.56
CA GLY A 94 5.22 0.87 30.59
C GLY A 94 4.53 -0.41 31.03
N ARG A 95 3.25 -0.30 31.35
CA ARG A 95 2.36 -1.42 31.65
C ARG A 95 1.26 -1.49 30.60
N LEU A 96 1.16 -2.63 29.92
CA LEU A 96 0.25 -2.88 28.79
C LEU A 96 -0.75 -3.98 29.17
N GLY A 97 -1.63 -3.67 30.13
CA GLY A 97 -2.54 -4.66 30.70
C GLY A 97 -1.79 -5.72 31.53
N PRO A 98 -1.88 -7.02 31.18
CA PRO A 98 -1.24 -8.12 31.93
C PRO A 98 0.24 -8.32 31.60
N VAL A 99 0.85 -7.39 30.86
CA VAL A 99 2.24 -7.45 30.40
C VAL A 99 2.95 -6.16 30.79
N ASN A 100 4.16 -6.29 31.32
CA ASN A 100 5.07 -5.19 31.55
C ASN A 100 6.06 -5.10 30.38
N ASP A 101 6.37 -3.87 29.97
CA ASP A 101 7.42 -3.61 29.00
C ASP A 101 8.72 -3.28 29.73
N LEU A 102 9.71 -4.14 29.59
CA LEU A 102 11.03 -4.07 30.20
C LEU A 102 12.08 -3.78 29.12
N GLU A 103 12.79 -2.67 29.25
CA GLU A 103 14.01 -2.38 28.47
C GLU A 103 15.22 -2.90 29.24
N VAL A 104 16.07 -3.66 28.55
CA VAL A 104 17.39 -4.08 29.01
C VAL A 104 18.43 -3.33 28.20
N ARG A 105 19.36 -2.64 28.88
CA ARG A 105 20.50 -1.98 28.25
C ARG A 105 21.77 -2.76 28.53
N ILE A 106 22.56 -2.99 27.49
CA ILE A 106 23.82 -3.74 27.57
C ILE A 106 24.96 -2.76 27.28
N PHE A 107 25.79 -2.46 28.29
CA PHE A 107 26.80 -1.38 28.20
C PHE A 107 28.19 -1.84 27.78
N ASP A 108 28.54 -3.09 28.07
CA ASP A 108 29.81 -3.68 27.67
C ASP A 108 29.53 -4.96 26.90
N HIS A 109 29.67 -4.87 25.58
CA HIS A 109 29.62 -6.02 24.71
C HIS A 109 30.97 -6.25 24.01
N GLY A 110 32.07 -5.58 24.41
CA GLY A 110 33.44 -5.89 23.95
C GLY A 110 33.65 -6.09 22.43
N GLY A 111 32.86 -5.45 21.57
CA GLY A 111 32.87 -5.75 20.13
C GLY A 111 32.43 -7.17 19.77
N LEU A 112 31.46 -7.74 20.49
CA LEU A 112 30.79 -9.00 20.19
C LEU A 112 30.30 -8.93 18.74
N GLY A 113 30.99 -9.66 17.88
CA GLY A 113 30.62 -9.87 16.49
C GLY A 113 29.32 -10.69 16.38
N PRO A 114 29.16 -11.53 15.34
CA PRO A 114 27.88 -12.14 14.94
C PRO A 114 27.06 -12.95 15.97
N GLY A 115 27.52 -13.13 17.22
CA GLY A 115 26.87 -13.95 18.25
C GLY A 115 25.75 -13.30 19.08
N ILE A 116 25.56 -11.97 19.06
CA ILE A 116 24.50 -11.34 19.89
C ILE A 116 23.09 -11.81 19.50
N ASN A 117 22.83 -12.04 18.21
CA ASN A 117 21.53 -12.55 17.79
C ASN A 117 21.29 -13.97 18.27
N ASP A 118 22.31 -14.82 18.30
CA ASP A 118 22.19 -16.18 18.82
C ASP A 118 21.85 -16.16 20.31
N ILE A 119 22.43 -15.22 21.07
CA ILE A 119 22.10 -15.00 22.48
C ILE A 119 20.64 -14.54 22.62
N ILE A 120 20.22 -13.56 21.82
CA ILE A 120 18.84 -13.05 21.84
C ILE A 120 17.84 -14.14 21.45
N ASN A 121 18.13 -14.95 20.44
CA ASN A 121 17.28 -16.07 20.02
C ASN A 121 17.14 -17.11 21.12
N LYS A 122 18.26 -17.49 21.77
CA LYS A 122 18.24 -18.39 22.94
C LYS A 122 17.44 -17.81 24.11
N LEU A 123 17.59 -16.53 24.42
CA LEU A 123 16.77 -15.86 25.44
C LEU A 123 15.29 -15.92 25.08
N ASN A 124 14.97 -15.66 23.81
CA ASN A 124 13.61 -15.74 23.31
C ASN A 124 12.99 -17.12 23.49
N ASP A 125 13.75 -18.18 23.19
CA ASP A 125 13.31 -19.57 23.40
C ASP A 125 13.04 -19.84 24.89
N LEU A 126 13.99 -19.51 25.77
CA LEU A 126 13.87 -19.71 27.22
C LEU A 126 12.68 -18.94 27.83
N LEU A 127 12.53 -17.66 27.48
CA LEU A 127 11.44 -16.83 27.99
C LEU A 127 10.07 -17.30 27.49
N TRP A 128 10.01 -17.78 26.24
CA TRP A 128 8.78 -18.27 25.63
C TRP A 128 8.36 -19.63 26.18
N GLU A 129 9.30 -20.58 26.31
CA GLU A 129 9.07 -21.90 26.91
C GLU A 129 8.66 -21.79 28.39
N GLY A 130 9.34 -20.91 29.14
CA GLY A 130 9.00 -20.57 30.52
C GLY A 130 7.67 -19.80 30.67
N LYS A 131 7.05 -19.37 29.56
CA LYS A 131 5.83 -18.53 29.53
C LYS A 131 5.97 -17.23 30.33
N SER A 132 7.21 -16.77 30.53
CA SER A 132 7.57 -15.61 31.33
C SER A 132 7.60 -14.34 30.51
N GLY A 133 7.98 -14.41 29.22
CA GLY A 133 8.00 -13.24 28.35
C GLY A 133 8.39 -13.50 26.89
N ARG A 134 8.61 -12.40 26.15
CA ARG A 134 9.04 -12.40 24.75
C ARG A 134 9.87 -11.15 24.45
N ILE A 135 11.05 -11.32 23.87
CA ILE A 135 11.82 -10.21 23.29
C ILE A 135 11.14 -9.82 21.98
N TYR A 136 10.87 -8.53 21.82
CA TYR A 136 10.12 -8.02 20.67
C TYR A 136 10.88 -7.01 19.81
N TYR A 137 12.02 -6.52 20.30
CA TYR A 137 13.02 -5.82 19.50
C TYR A 137 14.39 -5.86 20.20
N TRP A 138 15.45 -5.69 19.43
CA TRP A 138 16.79 -5.38 19.93
C TRP A 138 17.60 -4.64 18.89
N GLY A 139 18.58 -3.85 19.30
CA GLY A 139 19.51 -3.15 18.39
C GLY A 139 20.15 -1.93 19.04
N GLU A 140 21.05 -1.29 18.30
CA GLU A 140 21.78 -0.10 18.73
C GLU A 140 21.15 1.19 18.21
N HIS A 141 20.54 1.14 17.03
CA HIS A 141 20.04 2.30 16.30
C HIS A 141 18.51 2.39 16.31
N ILE A 142 17.84 1.53 17.07
CA ILE A 142 16.38 1.34 17.03
C ILE A 142 15.76 1.38 18.43
N ASN A 143 14.54 1.91 18.51
CA ASN A 143 13.68 1.77 19.68
C ASN A 143 12.23 1.55 19.24
N VAL A 144 11.55 0.56 19.83
CA VAL A 144 10.20 0.15 19.43
C VAL A 144 9.22 0.30 20.60
N PHE A 145 8.12 1.00 20.34
CA PHE A 145 7.00 1.23 21.24
C PHE A 145 5.76 0.57 20.65
N LYS A 146 5.18 -0.44 21.29
CA LYS A 146 4.00 -1.10 20.73
C LYS A 146 3.11 -1.70 21.81
N GLY A 147 1.82 -1.77 21.53
CA GLY A 147 0.87 -2.38 22.44
C GLY A 147 -0.54 -2.47 21.88
N VAL A 148 -1.46 -2.96 22.70
CA VAL A 148 -2.88 -3.08 22.34
C VAL A 148 -3.57 -1.75 22.59
N GLY A 149 -4.09 -1.15 21.52
CA GLY A 149 -4.77 0.15 21.55
C GLY A 149 -4.74 0.84 20.19
N TYR A 150 -5.30 2.04 20.13
CA TYR A 150 -5.12 2.96 19.01
C TYR A 150 -3.76 3.68 19.08
N PRO A 151 -3.30 4.33 17.98
CA PRO A 151 -2.01 5.01 17.96
C PRO A 151 -1.81 6.01 19.12
N SER A 152 -2.80 6.84 19.40
CA SER A 152 -2.80 7.79 20.53
C SER A 152 -2.68 7.13 21.92
N ASP A 153 -3.29 5.96 22.13
CA ASP A 153 -3.18 5.23 23.40
C ASP A 153 -1.72 4.81 23.64
N ILE A 154 -1.08 4.25 22.62
CA ILE A 154 0.31 3.80 22.69
C ILE A 154 1.27 4.99 22.76
N ALA A 155 0.98 6.07 22.02
CA ALA A 155 1.76 7.30 22.08
C ALA A 155 1.82 7.86 23.50
N SER A 156 0.67 7.92 24.18
CA SER A 156 0.55 8.40 25.56
C SER A 156 1.36 7.55 26.55
N VAL A 157 1.28 6.21 26.46
CA VAL A 157 2.04 5.29 27.34
C VAL A 157 3.55 5.55 27.26
N TYR A 158 4.06 5.79 26.06
CA TYR A 158 5.50 5.91 25.81
C TYR A 158 6.00 7.36 25.66
N ASN A 159 5.10 8.34 25.79
CA ASN A 159 5.34 9.76 25.48
C ASN A 159 6.00 9.95 24.10
N VAL A 160 5.48 9.27 23.08
CA VAL A 160 6.04 9.26 21.71
C VAL A 160 6.25 10.68 21.18
N GLU A 161 5.34 11.60 21.52
CA GLU A 161 5.35 13.00 21.11
C GLU A 161 6.59 13.77 21.56
N ARG A 162 7.28 13.29 22.60
CA ARG A 162 8.50 13.91 23.15
C ARG A 162 9.80 13.43 22.50
N HIS A 163 9.73 12.41 21.64
CA HIS A 163 10.91 11.85 20.98
C HIS A 163 11.11 12.51 19.61
N TYR A 164 12.37 12.55 19.18
CA TYR A 164 12.79 13.03 17.87
C TYR A 164 13.72 11.99 17.26
N ALA A 165 13.55 11.70 15.97
CA ALA A 165 14.37 10.71 15.29
C ALA A 165 14.65 11.03 13.83
N ASP A 166 15.70 10.43 13.28
CA ASP A 166 16.03 10.54 11.86
C ASP A 166 14.99 9.82 10.98
N LEU A 167 14.46 8.69 11.47
CA LEU A 167 13.47 7.86 10.79
C LEU A 167 12.41 7.35 11.78
N TRP A 168 11.15 7.35 11.34
CA TRP A 168 10.05 6.69 12.04
C TRP A 168 9.30 5.74 11.12
N ILE A 169 8.83 4.63 11.67
CA ILE A 169 7.76 3.81 11.08
C ILE A 169 6.69 3.54 12.13
N ALA A 170 5.43 3.45 11.71
CA ALA A 170 4.31 3.29 12.59
C ALA A 170 3.19 2.46 11.95
N HIS A 171 2.34 1.88 12.81
CA HIS A 171 1.31 0.94 12.40
C HIS A 171 0.08 1.01 13.31
N THR A 172 -1.11 0.81 12.72
CA THR A 172 -2.38 0.52 13.39
C THR A 172 -3.00 -0.74 12.78
N ARG A 173 -3.46 -1.66 13.63
CA ARG A 173 -3.70 -3.05 13.25
C ARG A 173 -5.17 -3.42 13.15
N PHE A 174 -5.50 -4.17 12.09
CA PHE A 174 -6.70 -4.99 12.02
C PHE A 174 -6.30 -6.48 12.00
N PRO A 175 -6.56 -7.27 13.06
CA PRO A 175 -6.15 -8.66 13.11
C PRO A 175 -7.08 -9.54 12.28
N THR A 176 -6.53 -10.31 11.34
CA THR A 176 -7.25 -11.34 10.58
C THR A 176 -6.97 -12.74 11.13
N ASN A 177 -5.70 -13.07 11.44
CA ASN A 177 -5.28 -14.46 11.72
C ASN A 177 -4.65 -14.70 13.10
N SER A 178 -4.40 -13.66 13.88
CA SER A 178 -3.79 -13.79 15.22
C SER A 178 -4.72 -13.25 16.30
N PRO A 179 -4.59 -13.69 17.56
CA PRO A 179 -5.54 -13.31 18.60
C PRO A 179 -5.61 -11.82 18.94
N GLY A 180 -4.52 -11.06 18.76
CA GLY A 180 -4.51 -9.58 18.86
C GLY A 180 -4.81 -8.99 20.24
N TYR A 181 -4.94 -9.81 21.29
CA TYR A 181 -5.31 -9.34 22.64
C TYR A 181 -4.11 -9.05 23.56
N LEU A 182 -2.88 -9.37 23.13
CA LEU A 182 -1.62 -9.04 23.82
C LEU A 182 -0.67 -8.25 22.90
N PRO A 183 0.26 -7.46 23.48
CA PRO A 183 1.17 -6.63 22.72
C PRO A 183 2.16 -7.42 21.84
N TYR A 184 2.35 -8.72 22.07
CA TYR A 184 3.21 -9.60 21.27
C TYR A 184 2.92 -9.54 19.76
N TRP A 185 1.64 -9.47 19.39
CA TRP A 185 1.18 -9.45 17.99
C TRP A 185 1.03 -8.05 17.41
N SER A 186 1.35 -7.01 18.19
CA SER A 186 1.31 -5.64 17.70
C SER A 186 2.57 -5.35 16.87
N HIS A 187 2.39 -4.60 15.80
CA HIS A 187 3.48 -4.02 15.02
C HIS A 187 4.03 -2.76 15.70
N PRO A 188 5.27 -2.32 15.36
CA PRO A 188 6.23 -2.94 14.45
C PRO A 188 6.87 -4.24 14.97
N PHE A 189 7.37 -5.05 14.03
CA PHE A 189 8.27 -6.17 14.33
C PHE A 189 9.70 -5.78 14.05
N SER A 190 10.65 -6.29 14.84
CA SER A 190 12.05 -5.87 14.73
C SER A 190 13.02 -7.02 14.99
N VAL A 191 14.10 -7.03 14.20
CA VAL A 191 15.21 -7.99 14.25
C VAL A 191 16.50 -7.20 14.02
N GLY A 192 17.30 -7.03 15.07
CA GLY A 192 18.40 -6.07 15.06
C GLY A 192 17.92 -4.65 14.72
N ASP A 193 18.77 -3.86 14.07
CA ASP A 193 18.41 -2.51 13.63
C ASP A 193 17.49 -2.47 12.40
N ILE A 194 16.55 -3.41 12.29
CA ILE A 194 15.50 -3.47 11.28
C ILE A 194 14.16 -3.44 12.00
N ALA A 195 13.24 -2.59 11.54
CA ALA A 195 11.84 -2.61 11.91
C ALA A 195 10.97 -2.76 10.66
N VAL A 196 9.88 -3.51 10.79
CA VAL A 196 8.95 -3.84 9.71
C VAL A 196 7.52 -3.58 10.15
N VAL A 197 6.76 -2.87 9.31
CA VAL A 197 5.30 -2.75 9.39
C VAL A 197 4.68 -3.21 8.08
N HIS A 198 3.54 -3.88 8.18
CA HIS A 198 2.94 -4.61 7.07
C HIS A 198 1.43 -4.42 7.08
N ASN A 199 0.87 -4.09 5.92
CA ASN A 199 -0.55 -4.19 5.65
C ASN A 199 -0.76 -5.31 4.64
N GLY A 200 -1.48 -6.37 5.03
CA GLY A 200 -1.73 -7.52 4.19
C GLY A 200 -1.60 -8.85 4.92
N GLU A 201 -1.45 -9.91 4.14
CA GLU A 201 -1.29 -11.29 4.61
C GLU A 201 -0.38 -12.05 3.65
N LEU A 202 0.66 -12.69 4.19
CA LEU A 202 1.61 -13.45 3.38
C LEU A 202 1.18 -14.91 3.28
N SER A 203 0.78 -15.34 2.07
CA SER A 203 0.49 -16.75 1.79
C SER A 203 1.74 -17.63 1.89
N SER A 204 2.93 -17.04 1.74
CA SER A 204 4.23 -17.72 1.85
C SER A 204 4.71 -17.96 3.30
N TYR A 205 3.93 -17.56 4.32
CA TYR A 205 4.32 -17.61 5.74
C TYR A 205 4.88 -18.97 6.17
N GLY A 206 4.15 -20.06 5.94
CA GLY A 206 4.56 -21.40 6.38
C GLY A 206 5.87 -21.87 5.75
N SER A 207 6.06 -21.61 4.45
CA SER A 207 7.30 -21.92 3.73
C SER A 207 8.49 -21.15 4.29
N HIS A 208 8.29 -19.89 4.65
CA HIS A 208 9.34 -19.06 5.25
C HIS A 208 9.68 -19.48 6.67
N VAL A 209 8.69 -19.82 7.50
CA VAL A 209 8.95 -20.38 8.83
C VAL A 209 9.80 -21.64 8.71
N ASN A 210 9.47 -22.55 7.80
CA ASN A 210 10.27 -23.76 7.57
C ASN A 210 11.68 -23.43 7.10
N ALA A 211 11.84 -22.48 6.16
CA ALA A 211 13.16 -22.07 5.67
C ALA A 211 14.02 -21.45 6.78
N LEU A 212 13.43 -20.65 7.66
CA LEU A 212 14.12 -20.06 8.82
C LEU A 212 14.43 -21.10 9.90
N LEU A 213 13.49 -22.01 10.19
CA LEU A 213 13.67 -23.08 11.17
C LEU A 213 14.77 -24.06 10.76
N TYR A 214 14.65 -24.65 9.58
CA TYR A 214 15.58 -25.69 9.11
C TYR A 214 16.86 -25.12 8.49
N GLY A 215 16.80 -23.91 7.92
CA GLY A 215 17.94 -23.28 7.26
C GLY A 215 18.75 -22.34 8.15
N GLN A 216 18.13 -21.69 9.13
CA GLN A 216 18.79 -20.71 10.02
C GLN A 216 18.75 -21.11 11.51
N GLY A 217 18.09 -22.21 11.88
CA GLY A 217 18.02 -22.70 13.26
C GLY A 217 17.11 -21.89 14.19
N LEU A 218 16.16 -21.12 13.66
CA LEU A 218 15.21 -20.35 14.47
C LEU A 218 14.04 -21.22 14.97
N SER A 219 13.92 -21.37 16.29
CA SER A 219 12.95 -22.27 16.93
C SER A 219 11.62 -21.61 17.32
N SER A 220 11.58 -20.29 17.50
CA SER A 220 10.45 -19.62 18.19
C SER A 220 9.93 -18.38 17.45
N PHE A 221 8.65 -18.43 17.08
CA PHE A 221 7.92 -17.36 16.38
C PHE A 221 6.61 -17.05 17.10
N VAL A 222 6.20 -15.78 17.11
CA VAL A 222 4.90 -15.38 17.70
C VAL A 222 3.71 -15.58 16.76
N GLY A 223 3.97 -15.97 15.51
CA GLY A 223 2.93 -16.30 14.54
C GLY A 223 2.52 -15.13 13.65
N THR A 224 3.46 -14.30 13.19
CA THR A 224 3.13 -13.17 12.29
C THR A 224 4.06 -13.06 11.09
N ASP A 225 3.48 -12.69 9.95
CA ASP A 225 4.18 -12.47 8.68
C ASP A 225 5.31 -11.44 8.78
N SER A 226 5.12 -10.39 9.58
CA SER A 226 6.07 -9.29 9.69
C SER A 226 7.31 -9.64 10.51
N GLU A 227 7.17 -10.52 11.51
CA GLU A 227 8.32 -11.09 12.22
C GLU A 227 9.20 -11.87 11.25
N VAL A 228 8.57 -12.73 10.45
CA VAL A 228 9.25 -13.54 9.43
C VAL A 228 9.92 -12.66 8.38
N ALA A 229 9.23 -11.64 7.87
CA ALA A 229 9.80 -10.70 6.90
C ALA A 229 11.01 -9.91 7.47
N ALA A 230 10.98 -9.54 8.75
CA ALA A 230 12.10 -8.89 9.42
C ALA A 230 13.33 -9.81 9.49
N TYR A 231 13.14 -11.09 9.84
CA TYR A 231 14.23 -12.08 9.82
C TYR A 231 14.78 -12.30 8.42
N ILE A 232 13.93 -12.49 7.41
CA ILE A 232 14.41 -12.70 6.03
C ILE A 232 15.26 -11.51 5.57
N MET A 233 14.79 -10.27 5.77
CA MET A 233 15.56 -9.08 5.44
C MET A 233 16.90 -9.02 6.21
N TYR A 234 16.88 -9.35 7.51
CA TYR A 234 18.07 -9.45 8.33
C TYR A 234 19.09 -10.41 7.73
N TYR A 235 18.69 -11.65 7.40
CA TYR A 235 19.59 -12.67 6.86
C TYR A 235 20.11 -12.29 5.46
N LEU A 236 19.26 -11.79 4.57
CA LEU A 236 19.66 -11.37 3.22
C LEU A 236 20.78 -10.31 3.27
N VAL A 237 20.64 -9.32 4.15
CA VAL A 237 21.59 -8.21 4.24
C VAL A 237 22.81 -8.55 5.08
N ARG A 238 22.62 -9.09 6.30
CA ARG A 238 23.70 -9.27 7.28
C ARG A 238 24.47 -10.57 7.09
N ASN A 239 23.80 -11.66 6.72
CA ASN A 239 24.44 -12.98 6.62
C ASN A 239 24.87 -13.29 5.18
N TYR A 240 24.02 -12.96 4.20
CA TYR A 240 24.33 -13.18 2.78
C TYR A 240 25.02 -11.99 2.10
N GLY A 241 25.13 -10.84 2.79
CA GLY A 241 25.88 -9.68 2.31
C GLY A 241 25.24 -8.98 1.11
N LEU A 242 23.93 -9.15 0.87
CA LEU A 242 23.24 -8.41 -0.19
C LEU A 242 23.15 -6.93 0.20
N ASN A 243 23.29 -6.05 -0.80
CA ASN A 243 22.88 -4.67 -0.62
C ASN A 243 21.34 -4.58 -0.48
N ILE A 244 20.86 -3.45 0.05
CA ILE A 244 19.44 -3.27 0.38
C ILE A 244 18.53 -3.43 -0.84
N GLU A 245 18.94 -2.90 -1.99
CA GLU A 245 18.11 -2.96 -3.20
C GLU A 245 18.01 -4.40 -3.74
N ASP A 246 19.11 -5.15 -3.75
CA ASP A 246 19.11 -6.55 -4.15
C ASP A 246 18.25 -7.39 -3.18
N ALA A 247 18.35 -7.15 -1.87
CA ALA A 247 17.50 -7.83 -0.88
C ALA A 247 16.01 -7.56 -1.12
N VAL A 248 15.62 -6.30 -1.37
CA VAL A 248 14.23 -5.92 -1.69
C VAL A 248 13.75 -6.58 -2.98
N LYS A 249 14.58 -6.64 -4.02
CA LYS A 249 14.25 -7.36 -5.27
C LYS A 249 13.98 -8.84 -5.02
N MET A 250 14.73 -9.48 -4.11
CA MET A 250 14.48 -10.88 -3.73
C MET A 250 13.16 -11.04 -2.99
N LEU A 251 12.85 -10.14 -2.05
CA LEU A 251 11.59 -10.17 -1.29
C LEU A 251 10.36 -10.00 -2.21
N ILE A 252 10.43 -9.16 -3.24
CA ILE A 252 9.32 -8.94 -4.17
C ILE A 252 9.16 -10.10 -5.16
N GLY A 253 10.26 -10.77 -5.51
CA GLY A 253 10.26 -11.88 -6.47
C GLY A 253 9.80 -11.45 -7.86
N GLN A 254 10.44 -10.43 -8.44
CA GLN A 254 10.10 -9.94 -9.78
C GLN A 254 10.08 -11.09 -10.81
N PRO A 255 9.05 -11.20 -11.65
CA PRO A 255 8.98 -12.27 -12.64
C PRO A 255 10.15 -12.20 -13.63
N LEU A 256 10.82 -13.33 -13.88
CA LEU A 256 12.05 -13.40 -14.68
C LEU A 256 11.90 -12.82 -16.10
N LYS A 257 10.69 -12.85 -16.67
CA LYS A 257 10.38 -12.27 -17.99
C LYS A 257 10.57 -10.75 -18.06
N TYR A 258 10.59 -10.06 -16.92
CA TYR A 258 10.77 -8.61 -16.81
C TYR A 258 12.16 -8.22 -16.32
N VAL A 259 13.06 -9.20 -16.11
CA VAL A 259 14.42 -8.97 -15.61
C VAL A 259 15.38 -9.32 -16.73
N ASP A 260 16.07 -8.34 -17.30
CA ASP A 260 17.08 -8.59 -18.35
C ASP A 260 18.49 -8.84 -17.78
N ASP A 261 18.75 -8.40 -16.55
CA ASP A 261 20.06 -8.52 -15.91
C ASP A 261 20.34 -9.96 -15.43
N VAL A 262 21.40 -10.57 -15.97
CA VAL A 262 21.83 -11.95 -15.67
C VAL A 262 22.15 -12.12 -14.18
N ARG A 263 22.77 -11.11 -13.55
CA ARG A 263 23.11 -11.17 -12.12
C ARG A 263 21.85 -11.22 -11.27
N THR A 264 20.89 -10.33 -11.52
CA THR A 264 19.60 -10.29 -10.82
C THR A 264 18.83 -11.59 -11.02
N ARG A 265 18.81 -12.17 -12.24
CA ARG A 265 18.21 -13.49 -12.48
C ARG A 265 18.84 -14.59 -11.62
N SER A 266 20.17 -14.63 -11.53
CA SER A 266 20.90 -15.60 -10.71
C SER A 266 20.58 -15.45 -9.22
N LEU A 267 20.51 -14.20 -8.72
CA LEU A 267 20.12 -13.92 -7.34
C LEU A 267 18.68 -14.37 -7.07
N ILE A 268 17.73 -14.02 -7.95
CA ILE A 268 16.32 -14.45 -7.82
C ILE A 268 16.24 -15.97 -7.72
N ARG A 269 16.94 -16.71 -8.59
CA ARG A 269 16.99 -18.18 -8.56
C ARG A 269 17.58 -18.72 -7.24
N ARG A 270 18.65 -18.11 -6.74
CA ARG A 270 19.32 -18.52 -5.49
C ARG A 270 18.48 -18.25 -4.24
N PHE A 271 17.77 -17.13 -4.20
CA PHE A 271 17.02 -16.66 -3.03
C PHE A 271 15.50 -16.79 -3.21
N ARG A 272 15.03 -17.72 -4.06
CA ARG A 272 13.59 -17.99 -4.25
C ARG A 272 12.84 -18.27 -2.95
N TRP A 273 13.52 -18.86 -1.97
CA TRP A 273 12.96 -19.17 -0.65
C TRP A 273 12.58 -17.93 0.16
N ALA A 274 13.07 -16.73 -0.21
CA ALA A 274 12.84 -15.47 0.48
C ALA A 274 11.69 -14.64 -0.14
N VAL A 275 11.11 -15.09 -1.26
CA VAL A 275 10.08 -14.34 -2.00
C VAL A 275 8.79 -14.27 -1.16
N LEU A 276 8.36 -13.05 -0.85
CA LEU A 276 7.09 -12.77 -0.21
C LEU A 276 5.97 -12.94 -1.24
N ASP A 277 4.98 -13.77 -0.91
CA ASP A 277 3.79 -13.96 -1.74
C ASP A 277 2.51 -13.72 -0.92
N GLY A 278 1.43 -13.36 -1.61
CA GLY A 278 0.20 -12.86 -1.00
C GLY A 278 0.08 -11.33 -1.06
N PRO A 279 -1.09 -10.78 -0.67
CA PRO A 279 -1.31 -9.33 -0.65
C PRO A 279 -0.44 -8.67 0.40
N PHE A 280 0.45 -7.74 0.01
CA PHE A 280 1.21 -6.96 0.98
C PHE A 280 1.57 -5.56 0.48
N ALA A 281 1.51 -4.60 1.41
CA ALA A 281 2.21 -3.34 1.38
C ALA A 281 3.08 -3.28 2.65
N MET A 282 4.37 -3.01 2.50
CA MET A 282 5.33 -3.11 3.59
C MET A 282 6.24 -1.89 3.65
N ILE A 283 6.51 -1.43 4.87
CA ILE A 283 7.53 -0.42 5.15
C ILE A 283 8.58 -1.05 6.06
N MET A 284 9.85 -0.86 5.70
CA MET A 284 10.98 -1.24 6.54
C MET A 284 11.84 -0.01 6.85
N GLY A 285 12.16 0.18 8.12
CA GLY A 285 13.21 1.09 8.57
C GLY A 285 14.42 0.26 8.95
N LEU A 286 15.61 0.58 8.45
CA LEU A 286 16.81 -0.18 8.80
C LEU A 286 18.09 0.65 8.81
N TYR A 287 19.00 0.28 9.71
CA TYR A 287 20.38 0.77 9.74
C TYR A 287 21.33 -0.27 9.15
N HIS A 288 22.12 0.14 8.16
CA HIS A 288 23.10 -0.72 7.49
C HIS A 288 24.26 0.10 6.90
N ASN A 289 25.50 -0.33 7.15
CA ASN A 289 26.73 0.32 6.67
C ASN A 289 26.80 1.82 6.98
N ASP A 290 26.55 2.20 8.24
CA ASP A 290 26.55 3.60 8.69
C ASP A 290 25.61 4.47 7.86
N ASP A 291 24.38 4.00 7.65
CA ASP A 291 23.33 4.74 6.95
C ASP A 291 21.96 4.20 7.35
N LEU A 292 20.96 5.08 7.26
CA LEU A 292 19.55 4.74 7.50
C LEU A 292 18.80 4.64 6.19
N TYR A 293 17.94 3.63 6.08
CA TYR A 293 17.09 3.39 4.93
C TYR A 293 15.64 3.33 5.34
N LEU A 294 14.80 4.08 4.62
CA LEU A 294 13.37 3.84 4.58
C LEU A 294 13.05 3.12 3.27
N VAL A 295 12.48 1.93 3.38
CA VAL A 295 12.08 1.09 2.27
C VAL A 295 10.57 0.95 2.28
N ALA A 296 9.95 1.10 1.12
CA ALA A 296 8.56 0.76 0.88
C ALA A 296 8.47 -0.20 -0.29
N MET A 297 7.64 -1.23 -0.18
CA MET A 297 7.42 -2.16 -1.28
C MET A 297 6.00 -2.72 -1.25
N THR A 298 5.53 -3.16 -2.41
CA THR A 298 4.22 -3.78 -2.57
C THR A 298 4.34 -5.09 -3.33
N ASP A 299 3.37 -5.98 -3.11
CA ASP A 299 3.24 -7.21 -3.87
C ASP A 299 3.07 -6.95 -5.38
N ARG A 300 3.34 -7.98 -6.19
CA ARG A 300 3.34 -7.89 -7.67
C ARG A 300 1.97 -7.53 -8.26
N PHE A 301 0.91 -7.75 -7.50
CA PHE A 301 -0.46 -7.43 -7.90
C PHE A 301 -0.97 -6.14 -7.28
N LYS A 302 -0.20 -5.50 -6.38
CA LYS A 302 -0.54 -4.31 -5.60
C LYS A 302 -1.95 -4.41 -5.04
N LEU A 303 -2.16 -5.42 -4.21
CA LEU A 303 -3.48 -5.71 -3.59
C LEU A 303 -3.72 -4.85 -2.35
N ARG A 304 -2.70 -4.13 -1.88
CA ARG A 304 -2.77 -3.24 -0.73
C ARG A 304 -2.27 -1.85 -1.14
N PRO A 305 -2.96 -0.78 -0.71
CA PRO A 305 -2.57 0.56 -1.09
C PRO A 305 -1.29 0.99 -0.37
N ILE A 306 -0.44 1.68 -1.11
CA ILE A 306 0.73 2.36 -0.59
C ILE A 306 1.07 3.58 -1.46
N VAL A 307 1.30 4.70 -0.80
CA VAL A 307 1.65 5.97 -1.42
C VAL A 307 2.97 6.47 -0.86
N ILE A 308 3.72 7.17 -1.71
CA ILE A 308 4.97 7.83 -1.39
C ILE A 308 4.72 9.33 -1.42
N GLY A 309 5.33 10.06 -0.50
CA GLY A 309 5.33 11.51 -0.52
C GLY A 309 6.69 12.12 -0.30
N MET A 310 6.86 13.38 -0.67
CA MET A 310 8.04 14.16 -0.31
C MET A 310 7.74 15.65 -0.23
N ASP A 311 8.45 16.33 0.65
CA ASP A 311 8.50 17.79 0.71
C ASP A 311 9.97 18.27 0.80
N GLU A 312 10.16 19.51 1.25
CA GLU A 312 11.49 20.11 1.39
C GLU A 312 12.36 19.43 2.45
N ASP A 313 11.75 18.80 3.46
CA ASP A 313 12.44 18.30 4.65
C ASP A 313 12.37 16.79 4.80
N ASN A 314 11.41 16.11 4.18
CA ASN A 314 11.09 14.71 4.48
C ASN A 314 10.68 13.90 3.25
N TYR A 315 10.90 12.59 3.34
CA TYR A 315 10.26 11.58 2.51
C TYR A 315 9.27 10.78 3.34
N TYR A 316 8.10 10.51 2.78
CA TYR A 316 6.98 9.87 3.44
C TYR A 316 6.54 8.61 2.71
N VAL A 317 6.00 7.66 3.46
CA VAL A 317 5.31 6.49 2.95
C VAL A 317 4.07 6.26 3.79
N ALA A 318 2.92 5.97 3.17
CA ALA A 318 1.69 5.71 3.91
C ALA A 318 0.76 4.74 3.18
N SER A 319 -0.16 4.10 3.91
CA SER A 319 -1.30 3.40 3.27
C SER A 319 -2.23 4.35 2.52
N GLU A 320 -2.32 5.60 2.97
CA GLU A 320 -3.25 6.59 2.44
C GLU A 320 -2.59 7.97 2.37
N GLU A 321 -2.90 8.72 1.32
CA GLU A 321 -2.37 10.08 1.11
C GLU A 321 -2.73 11.03 2.25
N ILE A 322 -3.89 10.84 2.89
CA ILE A 322 -4.36 11.71 3.98
C ILE A 322 -3.40 11.74 5.17
N ALA A 323 -2.66 10.65 5.43
CA ALA A 323 -1.68 10.61 6.52
C ALA A 323 -0.49 11.52 6.24
N ILE A 324 -0.09 11.63 4.96
CA ILE A 324 0.95 12.54 4.50
C ILE A 324 0.42 13.97 4.52
N ARG A 325 -0.78 14.22 3.96
CA ARG A 325 -1.39 15.56 3.90
C ARG A 325 -1.68 16.15 5.27
N ALA A 326 -1.94 15.32 6.28
CA ALA A 326 -2.18 15.76 7.65
C ALA A 326 -0.97 16.43 8.31
N VAL A 327 0.24 16.12 7.82
CA VAL A 327 1.51 16.62 8.36
C VAL A 327 2.30 17.47 7.37
N SER A 328 2.07 17.27 6.07
CA SER A 328 2.66 18.04 4.98
C SER A 328 1.59 18.27 3.90
N PRO A 329 0.72 19.29 4.06
CA PRO A 329 -0.42 19.54 3.17
C PRO A 329 -0.01 19.72 1.70
N ASP A 330 1.17 20.27 1.44
CA ASP A 330 1.68 20.58 0.10
C ASP A 330 2.65 19.52 -0.45
N ALA A 331 2.83 18.39 0.26
CA ALA A 331 3.73 17.33 -0.18
C ALA A 331 3.44 16.87 -1.62
N ARG A 332 4.47 16.56 -2.40
CA ARG A 332 4.29 15.78 -3.62
C ARG A 332 3.90 14.37 -3.21
N VAL A 333 2.86 13.79 -3.83
CA VAL A 333 2.41 12.41 -3.53
C VAL A 333 2.22 11.61 -4.82
N TRP A 334 2.68 10.36 -4.83
CA TRP A 334 2.49 9.40 -5.92
C TRP A 334 2.33 7.98 -5.36
N THR A 335 1.96 7.01 -6.20
CA THR A 335 1.80 5.60 -5.80
C THR A 335 3.01 4.76 -6.23
N LEU A 336 3.26 3.61 -5.60
CA LEU A 336 4.17 2.60 -6.17
C LEU A 336 3.48 1.90 -7.36
N GLU A 337 4.27 1.47 -8.35
CA GLU A 337 3.78 0.54 -9.37
C GLU A 337 3.55 -0.86 -8.77
N PRO A 338 2.73 -1.72 -9.39
CA PRO A 338 2.63 -3.11 -8.98
C PRO A 338 3.98 -3.85 -9.00
N GLY A 339 4.34 -4.46 -7.87
CA GLY A 339 5.70 -5.01 -7.64
C GLY A 339 6.80 -3.96 -7.49
N GLY A 340 6.44 -2.68 -7.34
CA GLY A 340 7.35 -1.56 -7.19
C GLY A 340 7.90 -1.44 -5.77
N TYR A 341 9.05 -0.76 -5.67
CA TYR A 341 9.69 -0.44 -4.40
C TYR A 341 10.33 0.94 -4.40
N PHE A 342 10.16 1.65 -3.29
CA PHE A 342 10.83 2.91 -3.00
C PHE A 342 11.90 2.68 -1.94
N ILE A 343 13.10 3.20 -2.18
CA ILE A 343 14.22 3.12 -1.24
C ILE A 343 14.82 4.50 -1.16
N VAL A 344 14.93 5.01 0.07
CA VAL A 344 15.63 6.25 0.33
C VAL A 344 16.64 6.03 1.45
N SER A 345 17.83 6.58 1.23
CA SER A 345 18.93 6.61 2.18
C SER A 345 19.01 8.01 2.78
N LEU A 346 19.27 8.10 4.09
CA LEU A 346 19.47 9.38 4.77
C LEU A 346 20.65 10.14 4.16
N LYS A 347 21.77 9.45 3.91
CA LYS A 347 23.01 10.07 3.39
C LYS A 347 22.99 10.30 1.87
N ARG A 348 22.39 9.39 1.09
CA ARG A 348 22.45 9.38 -0.39
C ARG A 348 21.19 9.91 -1.06
N GLY A 349 20.11 10.13 -0.32
CA GLY A 349 18.81 10.46 -0.89
C GLY A 349 18.13 9.25 -1.54
N VAL A 350 17.27 9.49 -2.52
CA VAL A 350 16.44 8.43 -3.11
C VAL A 350 17.27 7.52 -4.00
N VAL A 351 17.31 6.23 -3.63
CA VAL A 351 17.97 5.15 -4.38
C VAL A 351 17.01 4.57 -5.43
N SER A 352 15.76 4.31 -5.06
CA SER A 352 14.71 3.88 -5.97
C SER A 352 13.44 4.70 -5.76
N TRP A 353 12.84 5.16 -6.85
CA TRP A 353 11.64 6.01 -6.83
C TRP A 353 10.32 5.21 -6.85
N GLY A 354 10.40 3.89 -7.03
CA GLY A 354 9.24 3.01 -7.16
C GLY A 354 8.49 3.11 -8.49
N ARG A 355 8.87 4.05 -9.36
CA ARG A 355 8.41 4.26 -10.74
C ARG A 355 9.45 5.04 -11.53
N ALA A 356 9.31 5.08 -12.86
CA ALA A 356 10.08 5.98 -13.71
C ALA A 356 9.80 7.47 -13.38
N ARG A 357 10.84 8.31 -13.41
CA ARG A 357 10.74 9.75 -13.03
C ARG A 357 9.69 10.51 -13.83
N ASP A 358 9.66 10.32 -15.15
CA ASP A 358 8.72 10.99 -16.05
C ASP A 358 7.26 10.66 -15.73
N ASP A 359 7.00 9.47 -15.16
CA ASP A 359 5.67 9.07 -14.71
C ASP A 359 5.32 9.78 -13.40
N ILE A 360 6.26 9.89 -12.46
CA ILE A 360 6.05 10.61 -11.21
C ILE A 360 5.77 12.09 -11.50
N ASP A 361 6.35 12.67 -12.54
CA ASP A 361 6.07 14.06 -12.92
C ASP A 361 4.62 14.27 -13.38
N LEU A 362 3.94 13.23 -13.86
CA LEU A 362 2.51 13.27 -14.16
C LEU A 362 1.62 13.22 -12.91
N PHE A 363 2.12 12.67 -11.79
CA PHE A 363 1.49 12.80 -10.47
C PHE A 363 1.81 14.16 -9.82
N PHE A 364 2.88 14.82 -10.25
CA PHE A 364 3.50 15.96 -9.57
C PHE A 364 3.04 17.34 -10.00
N ALA A 365 2.37 17.48 -11.15
CA ALA A 365 1.88 18.79 -11.56
C ALA A 365 1.10 19.38 -10.37
N ARG A 366 1.61 20.47 -9.77
CA ARG A 366 0.96 21.12 -8.63
C ARG A 366 -0.45 21.48 -9.09
N ARG A 367 -1.44 20.70 -8.67
CA ARG A 367 -2.84 20.94 -8.99
C ARG A 367 -3.42 21.75 -7.85
N ASP A 368 -3.48 23.06 -8.06
CA ASP A 368 -4.23 23.91 -7.15
C ASP A 368 -5.71 23.58 -7.32
N PHE A 369 -6.29 22.94 -6.31
CA PHE A 369 -7.71 22.67 -6.30
C PHE A 369 -8.48 23.93 -5.87
N PRO A 370 -9.66 24.18 -6.45
CA PRO A 370 -10.54 25.24 -5.98
C PRO A 370 -10.77 25.13 -4.47
N LYS A 371 -10.68 26.26 -3.76
CA LYS A 371 -11.06 26.35 -2.35
C LYS A 371 -12.43 26.98 -2.24
N TYR A 372 -13.27 26.45 -1.36
CA TYR A 372 -14.55 27.08 -1.05
C TYR A 372 -14.35 28.19 -0.02
N VAL A 373 -14.91 29.37 -0.29
CA VAL A 373 -14.76 30.58 0.55
C VAL A 373 -16.11 31.04 1.16
N GLY A 374 -17.21 30.34 0.85
CA GLY A 374 -18.52 30.66 1.41
C GLY A 374 -18.72 30.15 2.83
N ARG A 375 -19.80 30.60 3.48
CA ARG A 375 -20.20 30.13 4.82
C ARG A 375 -21.17 28.94 4.78
N ASP A 376 -21.74 28.64 3.62
CA ASP A 376 -22.75 27.60 3.45
C ASP A 376 -22.11 26.29 3.00
N ALA A 377 -21.48 25.61 3.96
CA ALA A 377 -20.89 24.30 3.77
C ALA A 377 -20.90 23.50 5.08
N ILE A 378 -20.84 22.18 4.94
CA ILE A 378 -20.53 21.27 6.03
C ILE A 378 -19.02 21.26 6.23
N ASN A 379 -18.54 21.53 7.44
CA ASN A 379 -17.14 21.30 7.79
C ASN A 379 -16.96 19.83 8.20
N ALA A 380 -16.19 19.06 7.44
CA ALA A 380 -15.93 17.65 7.73
C ALA A 380 -14.89 17.42 8.83
N GLU A 381 -14.14 18.45 9.22
CA GLU A 381 -13.11 18.35 10.26
C GLU A 381 -13.71 17.85 11.58
N GLY A 382 -13.11 16.79 12.14
CA GLY A 382 -13.57 16.15 13.37
C GLY A 382 -14.79 15.23 13.23
N LEU A 383 -15.48 15.24 12.09
CA LEU A 383 -16.64 14.37 11.84
C LEU A 383 -16.19 12.97 11.41
N GLY A 384 -16.80 11.96 12.00
CA GLY A 384 -16.78 10.59 11.49
C GLY A 384 -17.61 10.48 10.21
N TYR A 385 -17.38 9.42 9.44
CA TYR A 385 -18.09 9.25 8.17
C TYR A 385 -19.62 9.15 8.30
N LYS A 386 -20.12 8.57 9.41
CA LYS A 386 -21.58 8.46 9.64
C LYS A 386 -22.21 9.83 9.85
N GLU A 387 -21.60 10.63 10.71
CA GLU A 387 -22.05 11.99 11.03
C GLU A 387 -22.05 12.85 9.77
N LEU A 388 -20.97 12.78 8.97
CA LEU A 388 -20.90 13.49 7.70
C LEU A 388 -22.00 13.04 6.71
N ASN A 389 -22.24 11.74 6.59
CA ASN A 389 -23.29 11.21 5.70
C ASN A 389 -24.71 11.61 6.14
N GLU A 390 -24.98 11.62 7.45
CA GLU A 390 -26.25 12.06 8.02
C GLU A 390 -26.48 13.55 7.78
N GLU A 391 -25.42 14.35 7.92
CA GLU A 391 -25.44 15.79 7.68
C GLU A 391 -25.70 16.14 6.21
N ILE A 392 -25.02 15.45 5.28
CA ILE A 392 -25.28 15.59 3.83
C ILE A 392 -26.74 15.25 3.52
N LEU A 393 -27.23 14.12 4.03
CA LEU A 393 -28.61 13.68 3.82
C LEU A 393 -29.61 14.71 4.37
N ARG A 394 -29.37 15.22 5.57
CA ARG A 394 -30.24 16.20 6.23
C ARG A 394 -30.38 17.47 5.39
N ARG A 395 -29.28 18.00 4.85
CA ARG A 395 -29.32 19.17 3.95
C ARG A 395 -30.12 18.90 2.69
N ILE A 396 -29.91 17.75 2.05
CA ILE A 396 -30.68 17.37 0.86
C ILE A 396 -32.18 17.26 1.16
N LEU A 397 -32.54 16.60 2.27
CA LEU A 397 -33.93 16.46 2.70
C LEU A 397 -34.57 17.81 3.09
N SER A 398 -33.76 18.80 3.46
CA SER A 398 -34.21 20.17 3.74
C SER A 398 -34.41 21.00 2.45
N GLY A 399 -34.17 20.42 1.28
CA GLY A 399 -34.39 21.03 -0.03
C GLY A 399 -33.12 21.53 -0.74
N GLU A 400 -31.93 21.39 -0.13
CA GLU A 400 -30.68 21.76 -0.79
C GLU A 400 -30.37 20.80 -1.95
N ARG A 401 -30.21 21.35 -3.16
CA ARG A 401 -29.82 20.57 -4.34
C ARG A 401 -28.32 20.48 -4.55
N VAL A 402 -27.56 21.41 -3.97
CA VAL A 402 -26.10 21.43 -4.00
C VAL A 402 -25.60 21.51 -2.57
N VAL A 403 -25.01 20.44 -2.06
CA VAL A 403 -24.43 20.37 -0.73
C VAL A 403 -22.92 20.45 -0.84
N ARG A 404 -22.31 21.35 -0.06
CA ARG A 404 -20.87 21.56 -0.06
C ARG A 404 -20.25 21.01 1.21
N VAL A 405 -19.15 20.28 1.06
CA VAL A 405 -18.40 19.68 2.16
C VAL A 405 -16.95 20.13 2.06
N ILE A 406 -16.46 20.81 3.09
CA ILE A 406 -15.09 21.34 3.15
C ILE A 406 -14.24 20.60 4.17
N ASN A 407 -12.91 20.73 4.03
CA ASN A 407 -11.91 20.09 4.89
C ASN A 407 -12.06 18.56 4.94
N VAL A 408 -12.44 17.96 3.81
CA VAL A 408 -12.52 16.51 3.70
C VAL A 408 -11.10 15.95 3.67
N ASN A 409 -10.81 15.04 4.61
CA ASN A 409 -9.49 14.45 4.80
C ASN A 409 -9.64 13.01 5.30
N GLY A 410 -10.09 12.12 4.42
CA GLY A 410 -10.14 10.69 4.69
C GLY A 410 -11.46 10.13 5.17
N GLN A 411 -12.52 10.93 5.28
CA GLN A 411 -13.84 10.41 5.58
C GLN A 411 -14.26 9.42 4.48
N ARG A 412 -14.48 8.17 4.87
CA ARG A 412 -14.82 7.03 4.00
C ARG A 412 -16.30 7.02 3.67
N TYR A 413 -16.72 6.24 2.68
CA TYR A 413 -18.14 5.94 2.43
C TYR A 413 -19.03 7.18 2.27
N ILE A 414 -18.50 8.32 1.82
CA ILE A 414 -19.31 9.53 1.62
C ILE A 414 -20.35 9.22 0.53
N GLY A 415 -21.62 9.47 0.81
CA GLY A 415 -22.72 9.30 -0.14
C GLY A 415 -23.42 7.94 -0.13
N VAL A 416 -22.88 6.91 0.56
CA VAL A 416 -23.42 5.54 0.47
C VAL A 416 -24.82 5.37 1.07
N ASN A 417 -25.23 6.28 1.95
CA ASN A 417 -26.57 6.27 2.55
C ASN A 417 -27.63 6.91 1.63
N LEU A 418 -27.25 7.69 0.62
CA LEU A 418 -28.19 8.43 -0.20
C LEU A 418 -29.14 7.54 -1.02
N PRO A 419 -28.68 6.44 -1.67
CA PRO A 419 -29.55 5.59 -2.48
C PRO A 419 -30.68 4.92 -1.69
N ARG A 420 -30.42 4.45 -0.46
CA ARG A 420 -31.45 3.83 0.39
C ARG A 420 -32.57 4.79 0.81
N HIS A 421 -32.31 6.10 0.71
CA HIS A 421 -33.30 7.16 0.96
C HIS A 421 -33.92 7.70 -0.34
N GLY A 422 -33.66 7.07 -1.49
CA GLY A 422 -34.24 7.45 -2.77
C GLY A 422 -33.69 8.75 -3.37
N ILE A 423 -32.55 9.23 -2.89
CA ILE A 423 -31.93 10.45 -3.39
C ILE A 423 -31.27 10.18 -4.75
N ARG A 424 -31.62 10.98 -5.77
CA ARG A 424 -31.06 10.91 -7.13
C ARG A 424 -30.59 12.29 -7.59
N ASP A 425 -31.46 13.31 -7.57
CA ASP A 425 -31.17 14.62 -8.18
C ASP A 425 -30.56 15.61 -7.17
N ALA A 426 -29.36 15.31 -6.69
CA ALA A 426 -28.57 16.18 -5.84
C ALA A 426 -27.10 16.21 -6.31
N ARG A 427 -26.40 17.30 -5.99
CA ARG A 427 -24.97 17.47 -6.22
C ARG A 427 -24.25 17.64 -4.89
N VAL A 428 -23.17 16.89 -4.69
CA VAL A 428 -22.31 16.97 -3.50
C VAL A 428 -20.93 17.42 -3.95
N GLU A 429 -20.55 18.64 -3.58
CA GLU A 429 -19.24 19.23 -3.86
C GLU A 429 -18.31 19.00 -2.68
N ILE A 430 -17.21 18.29 -2.90
CA ILE A 430 -16.26 17.83 -1.90
C ILE A 430 -14.95 18.59 -2.10
N TYR A 431 -14.54 19.37 -1.11
CA TYR A 431 -13.29 20.10 -1.10
C TYR A 431 -12.29 19.40 -0.16
N GLY A 432 -11.29 18.75 -0.76
CA GLY A 432 -10.31 17.92 -0.06
C GLY A 432 -10.24 16.51 -0.62
N THR A 433 -9.68 15.59 0.17
CA THR A 433 -9.43 14.20 -0.23
C THR A 433 -10.37 13.24 0.50
N PRO A 434 -11.47 12.78 -0.14
CA PRO A 434 -12.32 11.73 0.44
C PRO A 434 -11.56 10.42 0.61
N GLY A 435 -11.90 9.68 1.67
CA GLY A 435 -11.38 8.33 1.92
C GLY A 435 -12.03 7.29 1.01
N ASN A 436 -11.71 6.01 1.27
CA ASN A 436 -12.16 4.89 0.45
C ASN A 436 -13.69 4.82 0.32
N SER A 437 -14.15 4.20 -0.78
CA SER A 437 -15.55 3.83 -0.99
C SER A 437 -16.50 5.03 -1.14
N LEU A 438 -15.99 6.16 -1.65
CA LEU A 438 -16.78 7.32 -2.02
C LEU A 438 -17.83 6.94 -3.09
N ALA A 439 -19.08 7.35 -2.87
CA ALA A 439 -20.17 7.18 -3.81
C ALA A 439 -20.45 5.72 -4.24
N ASN A 440 -20.09 4.74 -3.41
CA ASN A 440 -20.49 3.35 -3.65
C ASN A 440 -22.02 3.23 -3.61
N LEU A 441 -22.56 2.36 -4.46
CA LEU A 441 -24.00 2.16 -4.67
C LEU A 441 -24.75 3.37 -5.23
N ASN A 442 -24.05 4.42 -5.66
CA ASN A 442 -24.67 5.64 -6.17
C ASN A 442 -25.67 5.33 -7.31
N ASN A 443 -26.79 6.04 -7.31
CA ASN A 443 -27.90 5.80 -8.22
C ASN A 443 -28.60 7.11 -8.61
N GLY A 444 -27.80 8.09 -9.03
CA GLY A 444 -28.29 9.33 -9.63
C GLY A 444 -27.58 10.59 -9.16
N VAL A 445 -26.92 10.56 -7.99
CA VAL A 445 -26.31 11.76 -7.38
C VAL A 445 -25.03 12.14 -8.14
N GLU A 446 -24.80 13.45 -8.27
CA GLU A 446 -23.55 13.98 -8.79
C GLU A 446 -22.57 14.26 -7.64
N PHE A 447 -21.36 13.69 -7.71
CA PHE A 447 -20.29 14.02 -6.78
C PHE A 447 -19.15 14.71 -7.53
N VAL A 448 -18.73 15.88 -7.04
CA VAL A 448 -17.61 16.63 -7.60
C VAL A 448 -16.53 16.83 -6.55
N ILE A 449 -15.35 16.30 -6.82
CA ILE A 449 -14.23 16.24 -5.88
C ILE A 449 -13.17 17.22 -6.36
N TYR A 450 -13.01 18.32 -5.63
CA TYR A 450 -11.94 19.29 -5.79
C TYR A 450 -10.70 18.81 -5.01
N GLY A 451 -10.10 17.72 -5.48
CA GLY A 451 -8.98 17.04 -4.86
C GLY A 451 -8.70 15.67 -5.49
N ASN A 452 -7.77 14.92 -4.89
CA ASN A 452 -7.60 13.48 -5.15
C ASN A 452 -8.68 12.67 -4.44
N ALA A 453 -9.00 11.47 -4.92
CA ALA A 453 -9.89 10.52 -4.26
C ALA A 453 -9.17 9.18 -3.99
N GLN A 454 -9.40 8.60 -2.82
CA GLN A 454 -8.79 7.32 -2.42
C GLN A 454 -9.46 6.09 -3.09
N ASP A 455 -9.11 4.89 -2.64
CA ASP A 455 -9.46 3.65 -3.33
C ASP A 455 -10.98 3.41 -3.39
N ASP A 456 -11.38 2.56 -4.33
CA ASP A 456 -12.73 1.97 -4.39
C ASP A 456 -13.85 3.02 -4.57
N VAL A 457 -13.59 4.12 -5.28
CA VAL A 457 -14.62 5.10 -5.62
C VAL A 457 -15.62 4.50 -6.62
N ALA A 458 -16.91 4.68 -6.38
CA ALA A 458 -18.02 4.29 -7.26
C ALA A 458 -18.22 2.78 -7.43
N ASP A 459 -17.93 1.98 -6.39
CA ASP A 459 -18.27 0.55 -6.40
C ASP A 459 -19.76 0.34 -6.60
N THR A 460 -20.13 -0.51 -7.57
CA THR A 460 -21.52 -0.91 -7.81
C THR A 460 -22.45 0.29 -8.07
N MET A 461 -21.91 1.38 -8.64
CA MET A 461 -22.69 2.54 -9.04
C MET A 461 -23.62 2.18 -10.22
N HIS A 462 -24.90 2.51 -10.09
CA HIS A 462 -25.97 2.18 -11.04
C HIS A 462 -26.39 3.33 -11.96
N ASP A 463 -26.13 4.57 -11.53
CA ASP A 463 -26.49 5.81 -12.23
C ASP A 463 -25.86 7.03 -11.51
N GLY A 464 -25.87 8.20 -12.15
CA GLY A 464 -25.31 9.45 -11.63
C GLY A 464 -23.97 9.83 -12.26
N LYS A 465 -23.25 10.74 -11.63
CA LYS A 465 -21.99 11.27 -12.17
C LYS A 465 -20.94 11.53 -11.10
N ILE A 466 -19.69 11.14 -11.35
CA ILE A 466 -18.55 11.39 -10.46
C ILE A 466 -17.50 12.18 -11.23
N VAL A 467 -17.04 13.30 -10.69
CA VAL A 467 -16.01 14.17 -11.28
C VAL A 467 -14.88 14.35 -10.28
N ILE A 468 -13.68 13.88 -10.63
CA ILE A 468 -12.48 13.98 -9.78
C ILE A 468 -11.49 14.93 -10.47
N HIS A 469 -11.26 16.10 -9.89
CA HIS A 469 -10.33 17.09 -10.43
C HIS A 469 -8.86 16.72 -10.22
N GLY A 470 -8.56 15.80 -9.30
CA GLY A 470 -7.23 15.24 -9.06
C GLY A 470 -7.06 13.84 -9.63
N ASP A 471 -6.28 13.03 -8.92
CA ASP A 471 -6.09 11.62 -9.21
C ASP A 471 -7.09 10.75 -8.43
N ALA A 472 -7.44 9.60 -8.99
CA ALA A 472 -8.10 8.51 -8.29
C ALA A 472 -7.07 7.42 -7.92
N ARG A 473 -7.29 6.71 -6.82
CA ARG A 473 -6.41 5.59 -6.40
C ARG A 473 -6.94 4.26 -6.93
N ASP A 474 -6.62 3.16 -6.27
CA ASP A 474 -6.84 1.81 -6.81
C ASP A 474 -8.35 1.46 -6.81
N VAL A 475 -8.76 0.57 -7.71
CA VAL A 475 -10.12 -0.03 -7.73
C VAL A 475 -11.24 0.98 -8.05
N LEU A 476 -10.93 2.08 -8.74
CA LEU A 476 -11.93 3.03 -9.24
C LEU A 476 -12.96 2.34 -10.15
N GLY A 477 -14.25 2.50 -9.86
CA GLY A 477 -15.35 2.00 -10.68
C GLY A 477 -15.50 0.47 -10.63
N GLN A 478 -15.18 -0.15 -9.48
CA GLN A 478 -15.46 -1.57 -9.26
C GLN A 478 -16.93 -1.87 -9.53
N ALA A 479 -17.20 -2.94 -10.29
CA ALA A 479 -18.55 -3.39 -10.61
C ALA A 479 -19.49 -2.25 -11.12
N LEU A 480 -18.95 -1.20 -11.75
CA LEU A 480 -19.70 -0.06 -12.26
C LEU A 480 -20.73 -0.50 -13.31
N GLN A 481 -21.99 -0.07 -13.16
CA GLN A 481 -23.14 -0.59 -13.93
C GLN A 481 -23.86 0.48 -14.76
N GLY A 482 -23.65 1.76 -14.44
CA GLY A 482 -24.23 2.89 -15.17
C GLY A 482 -23.66 4.23 -14.70
N GLY A 483 -24.01 5.30 -15.42
CA GLY A 483 -23.53 6.65 -15.12
C GLY A 483 -22.16 6.98 -15.71
N GLU A 484 -21.63 8.12 -15.30
CA GLU A 484 -20.40 8.72 -15.85
C GLU A 484 -19.38 8.95 -14.73
N VAL A 485 -18.15 8.48 -14.91
CA VAL A 485 -17.04 8.72 -13.98
C VAL A 485 -15.91 9.37 -14.75
N PHE A 486 -15.57 10.60 -14.37
CA PHE A 486 -14.54 11.42 -15.01
C PHE A 486 -13.41 11.71 -14.03
N VAL A 487 -12.18 11.40 -14.44
CA VAL A 487 -10.97 11.68 -13.66
C VAL A 487 -10.05 12.56 -14.48
N ARG A 488 -9.69 13.72 -13.95
CA ARG A 488 -8.77 14.63 -14.64
C ARG A 488 -7.35 14.09 -14.68
N GLY A 489 -6.94 13.45 -13.59
CA GLY A 489 -5.61 12.93 -13.37
C GLY A 489 -5.44 11.45 -13.67
N ASN A 490 -4.51 10.82 -12.95
CA ASN A 490 -4.22 9.40 -13.04
C ASN A 490 -5.25 8.59 -12.25
N ALA A 491 -5.37 7.30 -12.58
CA ALA A 491 -6.11 6.31 -11.79
C ALA A 491 -5.18 5.14 -11.43
N GLY A 492 -5.49 4.44 -10.33
CA GLY A 492 -4.64 3.37 -9.80
C GLY A 492 -4.78 2.04 -10.54
N ASN A 493 -4.56 0.96 -9.79
CA ASN A 493 -4.61 -0.43 -10.21
C ASN A 493 -6.06 -0.94 -10.29
N ARG A 494 -6.37 -1.92 -11.15
CA ARG A 494 -7.70 -2.58 -11.23
C ARG A 494 -8.89 -1.64 -11.48
N VAL A 495 -8.66 -0.56 -12.22
CA VAL A 495 -9.70 0.40 -12.60
C VAL A 495 -10.74 -0.26 -13.51
N GLY A 496 -12.02 -0.14 -13.18
CA GLY A 496 -13.12 -0.74 -13.94
C GLY A 496 -13.24 -2.26 -13.77
N ILE A 497 -12.64 -2.84 -12.72
CA ILE A 497 -12.76 -4.28 -12.45
C ILE A 497 -14.22 -4.70 -12.31
N GLN A 498 -14.63 -5.77 -13.01
CA GLN A 498 -16.00 -6.28 -13.06
C GLN A 498 -17.07 -5.29 -13.57
N MET A 499 -16.71 -4.20 -14.25
CA MET A 499 -17.64 -3.24 -14.86
C MET A 499 -18.63 -3.94 -15.81
N ARG A 500 -19.91 -3.58 -15.77
CA ARG A 500 -21.00 -4.28 -16.49
C ARG A 500 -21.94 -3.31 -17.18
N GLU A 501 -22.54 -3.76 -18.27
CA GLU A 501 -23.59 -3.02 -18.98
C GLU A 501 -24.89 -3.81 -18.92
N TYR A 502 -26.00 -3.13 -18.62
CA TYR A 502 -27.32 -3.75 -18.50
C TYR A 502 -28.34 -3.05 -19.39
N ARG A 503 -28.77 -3.74 -20.45
CA ARG A 503 -29.80 -3.25 -21.38
C ARG A 503 -29.45 -1.86 -21.94
N SER A 504 -30.16 -0.81 -21.53
CA SER A 504 -29.96 0.57 -21.97
C SER A 504 -29.02 1.36 -21.06
N LYS A 505 -28.51 0.78 -19.96
CA LYS A 505 -27.58 1.42 -19.04
C LYS A 505 -26.15 1.05 -19.38
N ARG A 506 -25.44 2.00 -19.99
CA ARG A 506 -24.01 1.90 -20.31
C ARG A 506 -23.21 2.80 -19.38
N PRO A 507 -22.26 2.25 -18.61
CA PRO A 507 -21.35 3.07 -17.84
C PRO A 507 -20.19 3.60 -18.70
N TYR A 508 -19.79 4.84 -18.43
CA TYR A 508 -18.66 5.51 -19.07
C TYR A 508 -17.62 5.91 -18.04
N LEU A 509 -16.36 5.48 -18.23
CA LEU A 509 -15.24 5.78 -17.36
C LEU A 509 -14.12 6.45 -18.15
N ILE A 510 -13.90 7.75 -17.94
CA ILE A 510 -12.97 8.58 -18.72
C ILE A 510 -11.83 9.06 -17.82
N ILE A 511 -10.60 8.65 -18.15
CA ILE A 511 -9.39 8.97 -17.41
C ILE A 511 -8.50 9.90 -18.24
N GLY A 512 -8.25 11.10 -17.71
CA GLY A 512 -7.40 12.11 -18.32
C GLY A 512 -5.92 11.73 -18.31
N GLY A 513 -5.45 11.07 -17.26
CA GLY A 513 -4.04 10.68 -17.08
C GLY A 513 -3.74 9.25 -17.51
N LYS A 514 -2.95 8.55 -16.68
CA LYS A 514 -2.54 7.15 -16.84
C LYS A 514 -3.31 6.23 -15.90
N VAL A 515 -3.25 4.92 -16.16
CA VAL A 515 -3.78 3.85 -15.32
C VAL A 515 -2.69 2.80 -15.07
N ASP A 516 -2.67 2.18 -13.88
CA ASP A 516 -1.80 1.04 -13.57
C ASP A 516 -2.29 -0.26 -14.25
N ASP A 517 -1.89 -1.41 -13.69
CA ASP A 517 -2.22 -2.74 -14.18
C ASP A 517 -3.72 -3.07 -14.03
N TYR A 518 -4.16 -4.13 -14.70
CA TYR A 518 -5.50 -4.73 -14.59
C TYR A 518 -6.67 -3.81 -14.95
N LEU A 519 -6.46 -2.82 -15.82
CA LEU A 519 -7.53 -1.99 -16.37
C LEU A 519 -8.62 -2.85 -17.02
N GLY A 520 -9.87 -2.73 -16.58
CA GLY A 520 -11.02 -3.44 -17.16
C GLY A 520 -11.00 -4.96 -16.95
N GLU A 521 -10.33 -5.44 -15.89
CA GLU A 521 -10.32 -6.86 -15.55
C GLU A 521 -11.75 -7.37 -15.26
N TYR A 522 -12.11 -8.53 -15.81
CA TYR A 522 -13.46 -9.11 -15.73
C TYR A 522 -14.59 -8.18 -16.23
N MET A 523 -14.28 -7.19 -17.06
CA MET A 523 -15.26 -6.28 -17.65
C MET A 523 -16.23 -7.06 -18.55
N ALA A 524 -17.52 -6.85 -18.36
CA ALA A 524 -18.62 -7.49 -19.09
C ALA A 524 -19.47 -6.49 -19.89
N GLY A 525 -19.06 -5.22 -19.95
CA GLY A 525 -19.78 -4.18 -20.68
C GLY A 525 -19.33 -2.77 -20.29
N GLY A 526 -19.78 -1.76 -21.04
CA GLY A 526 -19.44 -0.36 -20.82
C GLY A 526 -18.29 0.14 -21.68
N VAL A 527 -17.86 1.38 -21.41
CA VAL A 527 -16.79 2.07 -22.15
C VAL A 527 -15.78 2.68 -21.20
N ILE A 528 -14.50 2.38 -21.41
CA ILE A 528 -13.38 3.00 -20.71
C ILE A 528 -12.52 3.77 -21.71
N MET A 529 -12.12 5.00 -21.38
CA MET A 529 -11.15 5.77 -22.16
C MET A 529 -9.96 6.22 -21.30
N VAL A 530 -8.73 6.06 -21.81
CA VAL A 530 -7.49 6.56 -21.20
C VAL A 530 -6.80 7.51 -22.18
N LEU A 531 -6.75 8.79 -21.81
CA LEU A 531 -6.46 9.88 -22.74
C LEU A 531 -5.01 10.38 -22.65
N GLY A 532 -4.42 10.47 -21.46
CA GLY A 532 -3.09 11.06 -21.28
C GLY A 532 -2.99 12.52 -21.74
N ILE A 533 -3.95 13.37 -21.34
CA ILE A 533 -4.09 14.78 -21.77
C ILE A 533 -2.92 15.68 -21.35
N ASP A 534 -2.25 15.35 -20.24
CA ASP A 534 -1.03 16.06 -19.80
C ASP A 534 0.24 15.57 -20.54
N ALA A 535 0.09 14.58 -21.43
CA ALA A 535 1.17 13.95 -22.19
C ALA A 535 0.92 13.98 -23.71
N LEU A 536 0.11 14.92 -24.20
CA LEU A 536 -0.20 15.06 -25.63
C LEU A 536 1.03 15.44 -26.47
N SER A 537 1.95 16.22 -25.90
CA SER A 537 3.20 16.61 -26.56
C SER A 537 4.31 15.55 -26.51
N LYS A 538 4.09 14.44 -25.76
CA LYS A 538 5.09 13.39 -25.59
C LYS A 538 4.87 12.26 -26.61
N CYS A 539 5.94 11.81 -27.24
CA CYS A 539 5.95 10.63 -28.13
C CYS A 539 6.09 9.34 -27.32
N ASN A 540 5.50 8.23 -27.81
CA ASN A 540 5.66 6.88 -27.24
C ASN A 540 5.32 6.74 -25.74
N VAL A 541 4.37 7.52 -25.24
CA VAL A 541 3.91 7.40 -23.85
C VAL A 541 3.11 6.12 -23.67
N GLN A 542 3.48 5.31 -22.70
CA GLN A 542 2.67 4.19 -22.27
C GLN A 542 1.64 4.68 -21.25
N LEU A 543 0.35 4.67 -21.57
CA LEU A 543 -0.70 5.20 -20.70
C LEU A 543 -1.32 4.19 -19.73
N VAL A 544 -1.03 2.90 -19.90
CA VAL A 544 -1.60 1.80 -19.11
C VAL A 544 -0.53 0.82 -18.62
N GLY A 545 -0.84 0.08 -17.56
CA GLY A 545 -0.03 -1.00 -17.05
C GLY A 545 -0.07 -2.29 -17.88
N LYS A 546 0.03 -3.43 -17.19
CA LYS A 546 -0.09 -4.79 -17.71
C LYS A 546 -1.51 -5.34 -17.51
N HIS A 547 -1.83 -6.46 -18.14
CA HIS A 547 -3.08 -7.21 -17.93
C HIS A 547 -4.38 -6.44 -18.25
N VAL A 548 -4.35 -5.55 -19.24
CA VAL A 548 -5.51 -4.79 -19.68
C VAL A 548 -6.58 -5.74 -20.23
N GLY A 549 -7.82 -5.58 -19.78
CA GLY A 549 -8.96 -6.42 -20.16
C GLY A 549 -8.83 -7.87 -19.68
N ASN A 550 -8.01 -8.17 -18.67
CA ASN A 550 -7.85 -9.56 -18.25
C ASN A 550 -9.20 -10.20 -17.82
N GLY A 551 -9.60 -11.31 -18.45
CA GLY A 551 -10.90 -11.94 -18.22
C GLY A 551 -12.11 -11.14 -18.71
N MET A 552 -11.89 -10.12 -19.56
CA MET A 552 -12.96 -9.33 -20.20
C MET A 552 -13.82 -10.22 -21.10
N VAL A 553 -15.13 -10.07 -20.99
CA VAL A 553 -16.15 -10.80 -21.80
C VAL A 553 -17.09 -9.86 -22.55
N GLY A 554 -16.95 -8.54 -22.36
CA GLY A 554 -17.72 -7.52 -23.08
C GLY A 554 -17.26 -6.10 -22.78
N GLY A 555 -17.76 -5.13 -23.54
CA GLY A 555 -17.38 -3.71 -23.41
C GLY A 555 -16.28 -3.29 -24.38
N ARG A 556 -15.84 -2.03 -24.27
CA ARG A 556 -14.80 -1.43 -25.13
C ARG A 556 -13.84 -0.57 -24.29
N ILE A 557 -12.53 -0.78 -24.48
CA ILE A 557 -11.48 0.02 -23.84
C ILE A 557 -10.71 0.76 -24.93
N TYR A 558 -10.64 2.09 -24.83
CA TYR A 558 -9.94 2.97 -25.76
C TYR A 558 -8.74 3.62 -25.07
N ILE A 559 -7.55 3.42 -25.62
CA ILE A 559 -6.30 3.96 -25.07
C ILE A 559 -5.61 4.77 -26.16
N ARG A 560 -5.40 6.08 -25.93
CA ARG A 560 -4.84 6.97 -26.97
C ARG A 560 -3.46 6.55 -27.46
N SER A 561 -2.66 5.92 -26.60
CA SER A 561 -1.34 5.41 -26.97
C SER A 561 -1.40 4.01 -27.58
N LYS A 562 -0.44 3.68 -28.45
CA LYS A 562 -0.25 2.29 -28.90
C LYS A 562 0.12 1.38 -27.72
N VAL A 563 -0.70 0.36 -27.48
CA VAL A 563 -0.49 -0.67 -26.47
C VAL A 563 0.09 -1.92 -27.13
N LEU A 564 1.11 -2.50 -26.50
CA LEU A 564 1.70 -3.77 -26.95
C LEU A 564 0.78 -4.93 -26.58
N GLU A 565 0.65 -5.90 -27.48
CA GLU A 565 -0.25 -7.07 -27.31
C GLU A 565 0.07 -7.86 -26.03
N ASN A 566 1.34 -7.94 -25.63
CA ASN A 566 1.77 -8.59 -24.40
C ASN A 566 1.31 -7.91 -23.10
N ARG A 567 0.62 -6.77 -23.18
CA ARG A 567 -0.01 -6.07 -22.05
C ARG A 567 -1.51 -6.36 -21.94
N VAL A 568 -2.11 -7.05 -22.91
CA VAL A 568 -3.55 -7.30 -22.96
C VAL A 568 -3.84 -8.75 -22.56
N GLY A 569 -4.80 -8.93 -21.64
CA GLY A 569 -5.26 -10.24 -21.19
C GLY A 569 -4.30 -10.99 -20.26
N LEU A 570 -4.60 -12.28 -20.06
CA LEU A 570 -3.71 -13.24 -19.41
C LEU A 570 -2.64 -13.67 -20.42
N THR A 571 -1.46 -13.09 -20.32
CA THR A 571 -0.26 -13.66 -20.93
C THR A 571 0.39 -14.58 -19.91
N VAL A 572 0.18 -15.89 -20.00
CA VAL A 572 1.17 -16.83 -19.44
C VAL A 572 2.30 -16.86 -20.46
N PRO A 573 3.44 -16.21 -20.21
CA PRO A 573 4.51 -16.14 -21.20
C PRO A 573 5.26 -17.48 -21.22
N HIS A 574 5.52 -17.96 -22.43
CA HIS A 574 6.29 -19.19 -22.69
C HIS A 574 7.56 -19.33 -21.83
N VAL A 575 8.25 -18.22 -21.56
CA VAL A 575 9.50 -18.20 -20.79
C VAL A 575 9.26 -18.62 -19.34
N GLU A 576 8.20 -18.12 -18.69
CA GLU A 576 7.90 -18.49 -17.30
C GLU A 576 7.43 -19.93 -17.17
N LEU A 577 6.64 -20.41 -18.13
CA LEU A 577 6.27 -21.82 -18.22
C LEU A 577 7.50 -22.70 -18.36
N ARG A 578 8.43 -22.33 -19.24
CA ARG A 578 9.68 -23.07 -19.42
C ARG A 578 10.57 -23.02 -18.19
N ASP A 579 10.81 -21.85 -17.60
CA ASP A 579 11.60 -21.69 -16.37
C ASP A 579 11.00 -22.51 -15.21
N PHE A 580 9.67 -22.52 -15.07
CA PHE A 580 8.97 -23.33 -14.07
C PHE A 580 9.21 -24.82 -14.30
N LEU A 581 9.07 -25.27 -15.55
CA LEU A 581 9.28 -26.67 -15.92
C LEU A 581 10.75 -27.09 -15.79
N GLU A 582 11.69 -26.22 -16.14
CA GLU A 582 13.14 -26.44 -15.94
C GLU A 582 13.45 -26.59 -14.44
N ALA A 583 12.93 -25.68 -13.59
CA ALA A 583 13.10 -25.79 -12.15
C ALA A 583 12.43 -27.05 -11.56
N ALA A 584 11.25 -27.42 -12.07
CA ALA A 584 10.59 -28.66 -11.66
C ALA A 584 11.42 -29.89 -12.08
N THR A 585 12.07 -29.85 -13.24
CA THR A 585 13.00 -30.91 -13.67
C THR A 585 14.21 -31.01 -12.75
N ASP A 586 14.78 -29.87 -12.33
CA ASP A 586 15.86 -29.83 -11.33
C ASP A 586 15.42 -30.43 -9.97
N GLU A 587 14.12 -30.34 -9.64
CA GLU A 587 13.50 -30.90 -8.44
C GLU A 587 12.99 -32.35 -8.62
N GLY A 588 13.20 -32.97 -9.79
CA GLY A 588 12.92 -34.38 -10.06
C GLY A 588 11.76 -34.68 -11.02
N LEU A 589 11.18 -33.68 -11.69
CA LEU A 589 10.23 -33.89 -12.78
C LEU A 589 10.96 -34.49 -14.00
N GLY A 590 10.41 -35.55 -14.60
CA GLY A 590 11.00 -36.13 -15.81
C GLY A 590 10.91 -35.17 -17.00
N GLN A 591 11.99 -35.04 -17.78
CA GLN A 591 12.05 -34.15 -18.94
C GLN A 591 10.94 -34.40 -19.96
N ASP A 592 10.52 -35.65 -20.16
CA ASP A 592 9.43 -36.01 -21.08
C ASP A 592 8.07 -35.49 -20.60
N GLU A 593 7.79 -35.56 -19.29
CA GLU A 593 6.57 -35.03 -18.71
C GLU A 593 6.57 -33.50 -18.70
N ALA A 594 7.73 -32.87 -18.47
CA ALA A 594 7.89 -31.43 -18.61
C ALA A 594 7.56 -30.96 -20.04
N ASN A 595 8.09 -31.64 -21.06
CA ASN A 595 7.81 -31.33 -22.46
C ASN A 595 6.32 -31.50 -22.80
N ARG A 596 5.68 -32.55 -22.29
CA ARG A 596 4.23 -32.80 -22.48
C ARG A 596 3.38 -31.71 -21.84
N LEU A 597 3.68 -31.31 -20.60
CA LEU A 597 2.96 -30.24 -19.90
C LEU A 597 3.10 -28.91 -20.63
N LEU A 598 4.30 -28.59 -21.13
CA LEU A 598 4.52 -27.40 -21.94
C LEU A 598 3.61 -27.39 -23.17
N ASP A 599 3.53 -28.50 -23.89
CA ASP A 599 2.70 -28.61 -25.10
C ASP A 599 1.20 -28.38 -24.81
N ILE A 600 0.66 -29.00 -23.75
CA ILE A 600 -0.73 -28.83 -23.32
C ILE A 600 -1.02 -27.37 -22.94
N MET A 601 -0.13 -26.77 -22.15
CA MET A 601 -0.31 -25.39 -21.67
C MET A 601 -0.21 -24.38 -22.82
N MET A 602 0.57 -24.69 -23.87
CA MET A 602 0.73 -23.82 -25.02
C MET A 602 -0.43 -23.86 -26.02
N HIS A 603 -1.15 -24.96 -26.08
CA HIS A 603 -2.23 -25.18 -27.05
C HIS A 603 -3.64 -25.17 -26.42
N SER A 604 -3.79 -24.69 -25.17
CA SER A 604 -5.10 -24.61 -24.53
C SER A 604 -5.97 -23.53 -25.18
N GLU A 605 -6.96 -23.95 -25.98
CA GLU A 605 -7.96 -23.08 -26.63
C GLU A 605 -8.97 -22.45 -25.65
N HIS A 606 -8.89 -22.76 -24.34
CA HIS A 606 -9.91 -22.37 -23.36
C HIS A 606 -9.76 -20.95 -22.83
N VAL A 607 -8.65 -20.25 -23.15
CA VAL A 607 -8.44 -18.86 -22.79
C VAL A 607 -8.83 -17.97 -23.96
N ARG A 608 -10.06 -17.41 -23.93
CA ARG A 608 -10.46 -16.37 -24.89
C ARG A 608 -9.46 -15.22 -24.81
N LYS A 609 -8.91 -14.84 -25.97
CA LYS A 609 -8.01 -13.69 -26.08
C LYS A 609 -8.85 -12.45 -26.37
N ASN A 610 -8.45 -11.31 -25.83
CA ASN A 610 -9.02 -10.05 -26.26
C ASN A 610 -8.42 -9.66 -27.60
N ARG A 611 -9.21 -9.04 -28.46
CA ARG A 611 -8.73 -8.40 -29.68
C ARG A 611 -8.17 -7.03 -29.35
N ILE A 612 -7.03 -6.68 -29.94
CA ILE A 612 -6.45 -5.33 -29.89
C ILE A 612 -6.21 -4.81 -31.31
N GLU A 613 -6.67 -3.58 -31.57
CA GLU A 613 -6.41 -2.86 -32.83
C GLU A 613 -5.85 -1.47 -32.53
N TYR A 614 -4.95 -0.97 -33.38
CA TYR A 614 -4.47 0.42 -33.30
C TYR A 614 -4.91 1.21 -34.54
N ARG A 615 -6.02 1.94 -34.41
CA ARG A 615 -6.68 2.63 -35.54
C ARG A 615 -7.36 3.95 -35.10
N GLU A 616 -7.80 4.72 -36.08
CA GLU A 616 -8.67 5.88 -35.85
C GLU A 616 -10.07 5.41 -35.45
N LEU A 617 -10.81 6.28 -34.75
CA LEU A 617 -12.20 6.02 -34.37
C LEU A 617 -13.09 5.99 -35.62
N THR A 618 -14.12 5.15 -35.62
CA THR A 618 -15.15 5.15 -36.68
C THR A 618 -16.11 6.34 -36.50
N GLU A 619 -16.90 6.66 -37.52
CA GLU A 619 -17.92 7.72 -37.40
C GLU A 619 -18.92 7.46 -36.26
N ASP A 620 -19.30 6.20 -36.03
CA ASP A 620 -20.18 5.80 -34.93
C ASP A 620 -19.51 6.01 -33.57
N GLU A 621 -18.24 5.64 -33.44
CA GLU A 621 -17.46 5.86 -32.23
C GLU A 621 -17.26 7.35 -31.97
N ILE A 622 -17.01 8.16 -32.99
CA ILE A 622 -16.90 9.62 -32.86
C ILE A 622 -18.22 10.23 -32.37
N ARG A 623 -19.36 9.80 -32.93
CA ARG A 623 -20.68 10.27 -32.49
C ARG A 623 -20.96 9.93 -31.02
N GLU A 624 -20.66 8.70 -30.60
CA GLU A 624 -20.86 8.27 -29.22
C GLU A 624 -19.89 8.96 -28.25
N LEU A 625 -18.58 8.81 -28.51
CA LEU A 625 -17.53 9.27 -27.61
C LEU A 625 -17.42 10.79 -27.59
N GLY A 626 -17.77 11.48 -28.69
CA GLY A 626 -17.78 12.95 -28.75
C GLY A 626 -18.71 13.59 -27.73
N LEU A 627 -19.90 13.01 -27.50
CA LEU A 627 -20.84 13.49 -26.48
C LEU A 627 -20.25 13.37 -25.07
N VAL A 628 -19.60 12.24 -24.78
CA VAL A 628 -19.02 11.97 -23.46
C VAL A 628 -17.76 12.81 -23.23
N LEU A 629 -16.90 12.92 -24.25
CA LEU A 629 -15.69 13.74 -24.20
C LEU A 629 -15.99 15.22 -24.06
N HIS A 630 -17.07 15.74 -24.67
CA HIS A 630 -17.50 17.11 -24.47
C HIS A 630 -17.91 17.36 -23.00
N LYS A 631 -18.65 16.43 -22.38
CA LYS A 631 -18.98 16.54 -20.95
C LYS A 631 -17.73 16.51 -20.07
N PHE A 632 -16.81 15.58 -20.34
CA PHE A 632 -15.52 15.50 -19.66
C PHE A 632 -14.72 16.81 -19.78
N ALA A 633 -14.69 17.40 -20.98
CA ALA A 633 -13.97 18.63 -21.23
C ALA A 633 -14.58 19.83 -20.51
N VAL A 634 -15.91 19.94 -20.45
CA VAL A 634 -16.61 20.98 -19.69
C VAL A 634 -16.27 20.93 -18.20
N GLU A 635 -16.25 19.74 -17.59
CA GLU A 635 -15.92 19.60 -16.17
C GLU A 635 -14.50 20.06 -15.83
N PHE A 636 -13.58 19.94 -16.79
CA PHE A 636 -12.16 20.22 -16.57
C PHE A 636 -11.63 21.44 -17.31
N ASN A 637 -12.53 22.25 -17.89
CA ASN A 637 -12.19 23.42 -18.70
C ASN A 637 -11.14 23.12 -19.79
N ILE A 638 -11.31 21.99 -20.48
CA ILE A 638 -10.46 21.60 -21.61
C ILE A 638 -11.01 22.28 -22.87
N ASP A 639 -10.12 22.89 -23.64
CA ASP A 639 -10.50 23.64 -24.83
C ASP A 639 -10.99 22.73 -25.97
N GLU A 640 -11.82 23.30 -26.85
CA GLU A 640 -12.43 22.58 -27.97
C GLU A 640 -11.40 22.05 -28.99
N THR A 641 -10.24 22.71 -29.13
CA THR A 641 -9.17 22.23 -30.02
C THR A 641 -8.59 20.92 -29.50
N THR A 642 -8.40 20.81 -28.18
CA THR A 642 -7.97 19.57 -27.54
C THR A 642 -8.99 18.44 -27.73
N ILE A 643 -10.29 18.72 -27.62
CA ILE A 643 -11.34 17.71 -27.88
C ILE A 643 -11.30 17.23 -29.32
N ASN A 644 -11.23 18.16 -30.28
CA ASN A 644 -11.15 17.83 -31.70
C ASN A 644 -9.90 17.00 -32.00
N ASN A 645 -8.77 17.30 -31.37
CA ASN A 645 -7.57 16.47 -31.47
C ASN A 645 -7.79 15.07 -30.89
N LEU A 646 -8.43 14.96 -29.71
CA LEU A 646 -8.74 13.68 -29.07
C LEU A 646 -9.61 12.78 -29.96
N LEU A 647 -10.57 13.34 -30.69
CA LEU A 647 -11.43 12.58 -31.61
C LEU A 647 -10.71 12.13 -32.89
N ASN A 648 -9.63 12.81 -33.28
CA ASN A 648 -8.85 12.51 -34.48
C ASN A 648 -7.57 11.68 -34.21
N TYR A 649 -7.26 11.37 -32.95
CA TYR A 649 -6.14 10.48 -32.64
C TYR A 649 -6.46 9.01 -32.96
N LYS A 650 -5.38 8.23 -33.13
CA LYS A 650 -5.45 6.77 -33.09
C LYS A 650 -5.59 6.27 -31.67
N TYR A 651 -6.31 5.19 -31.50
CA TYR A 651 -6.49 4.49 -30.23
C TYR A 651 -6.10 3.03 -30.37
N SER A 652 -5.49 2.48 -29.33
CA SER A 652 -5.53 1.05 -29.05
C SER A 652 -6.92 0.73 -28.51
N ILE A 653 -7.67 -0.05 -29.28
CA ILE A 653 -9.05 -0.43 -29.01
C ILE A 653 -9.05 -1.91 -28.63
N ILE A 654 -9.53 -2.21 -27.43
CA ILE A 654 -9.56 -3.56 -26.86
C ILE A 654 -11.01 -3.99 -26.66
N THR A 655 -11.34 -5.18 -27.18
CA THR A 655 -12.68 -5.80 -27.11
C THR A 655 -12.56 -7.28 -26.76
N ALA A 656 -13.59 -7.83 -26.12
CA ALA A 656 -13.71 -9.27 -25.94
C ALA A 656 -14.11 -9.97 -27.26
N ASP A 657 -13.57 -11.17 -27.49
CA ASP A 657 -13.97 -12.07 -28.59
C ASP A 657 -15.19 -12.96 -28.24
#